data_AF-A0A7W7LGZ0-F1
#
_entry.id   AF-A0A7W7LGZ0-F1
#
_cell.length_a   1.000
_cell.length_b   1.000
_cell.length_c   1.000
_cell.angle_alpha   90.00
_cell.angle_beta   90.00
_cell.angle_gamma   90.00
#
_symmetry.space_group_name_H-M   'P 1'
#
loop_
_entity.id
_entity.type
_entity.pdbx_description
1 polymer ?
#
loop_
_entity_poly.entity_id
_entity_poly.type
_entity_poly.pdbx_seq_one_letter_code
_entity_poly.pdbx_strand_id
1 'polypeptide(L)'
;MIGQHAPGLALASISPFAGADVFREAGWTEANGFTGPRFDDDVWDLSGIQGRPQQFRRYELVWDFTEITNPRWRLVAKEFLLACWAPTHPVVAHLARAYRTPRALGTCSRLKFTLFGWLNWLSQHGITSLREVTQEHCDRYLALRSTIRDKRGQRLRDASAGSKQTLVSTIMDLAFYGDLFSSDRYEPDLEPWRFASPSVVAGSPKTAENKTQPVPELILQPLLAACLYIVDSLGPHLTSLLHQVRDRPPRKGGPFRRRPTHTDLSLALDEHRLSREPLVELTDCRLQTRLSAGWSPEDPLIRVSLTALATRAGCREFRSAMLTPALRTHAEETLRAVGLAKPWGQDAPAVPRADTQELVPWTVPLHTREVLELVSMARQATLVITALVSGMRRSELCELLIGCRRTLETAPGMVRHSLASKIIKGKELGGVADEWIVLKEVHQAIALAEDLHDDPRCGESLFGAFAWEYANSLRAWVNGAGGRRLGLAPIPEGKVNLRMLRRTLAMEVAYRPNGMLAAKIALKHVSVVTTEGYAARPGGAQAKLLAEINLHEQDRNTSLALAEFRHYQQGIMPAGPGAQDLIRFFAHVDDQITQHTTASPHVRSGDQDVRNLLAKRADTLHLSSANYCWFADPSKALCLKLAGTPNARKPLAGMCDSARCPQATHHPGHRPVWAEAVSQTTIFLGSLSRPQKGERIRLQAELDRAQRVLDEIDNASGRTPDEESHADH
;
A
#
# COMPACT_ATOMS: atom_id res chain seq x y z
N MET A 1 -14.63 -58.03 55.71
CA MET A 1 -16.01 -57.52 55.58
C MET A 1 -15.95 -56.01 55.34
N ILE A 2 -16.31 -55.62 54.12
CA ILE A 2 -16.94 -54.34 53.71
C ILE A 2 -16.32 -53.04 54.29
N GLY A 3 -15.35 -52.48 53.56
CA GLY A 3 -15.06 -51.05 53.60
C GLY A 3 -15.83 -50.36 52.47
N GLN A 4 -16.79 -49.51 52.84
CA GLN A 4 -17.65 -48.77 51.91
C GLN A 4 -16.82 -47.72 51.14
N HIS A 5 -16.84 -47.81 49.81
CA HIS A 5 -16.42 -46.73 48.92
C HIS A 5 -17.49 -45.62 48.95
N ALA A 6 -17.14 -44.46 49.53
CA ALA A 6 -17.81 -43.21 49.22
C ALA A 6 -17.19 -42.65 47.92
N PRO A 7 -17.98 -42.34 46.87
CA PRO A 7 -17.47 -41.66 45.69
C PRO A 7 -17.18 -40.20 46.05
N GLY A 8 -15.91 -39.81 46.00
CA GLY A 8 -15.52 -38.41 46.07
C GLY A 8 -16.11 -37.68 44.86
N LEU A 9 -17.03 -36.74 45.12
CA LEU A 9 -17.38 -35.72 44.14
C LEU A 9 -16.09 -35.00 43.73
N ALA A 10 -15.71 -35.14 42.47
CA ALA A 10 -14.65 -34.35 41.87
C ALA A 10 -15.09 -32.87 41.90
N LEU A 11 -14.53 -32.11 42.84
CA LEU A 11 -14.59 -30.65 42.82
C LEU A 11 -14.06 -30.19 41.47
N ALA A 12 -14.90 -29.56 40.65
CA ALA A 12 -14.45 -28.92 39.43
C ALA A 12 -13.36 -27.91 39.82
N SER A 13 -12.12 -28.14 39.39
CA SER A 13 -11.03 -27.22 39.64
C SER A 13 -11.42 -25.86 39.09
N ILE A 14 -11.41 -24.83 39.93
CA ILE A 14 -11.66 -23.46 39.53
C ILE A 14 -10.50 -23.04 38.62
N SER A 15 -10.81 -22.35 37.52
CA SER A 15 -9.81 -21.85 36.59
C SER A 15 -8.76 -20.99 37.31
N PRO A 16 -7.47 -21.10 36.97
CA PRO A 16 -6.43 -20.23 37.57
C PRO A 16 -6.65 -18.74 37.27
N PHE A 17 -7.52 -18.40 36.32
CA PHE A 17 -7.86 -17.03 35.94
C PHE A 17 -9.25 -16.59 36.41
N ALA A 18 -9.96 -17.38 37.22
CA ALA A 18 -11.29 -17.02 37.69
C ALA A 18 -11.30 -15.63 38.37
N GLY A 19 -12.26 -14.78 38.00
CA GLY A 19 -12.37 -13.39 38.46
C GLY A 19 -11.30 -12.42 37.93
N ALA A 20 -10.32 -12.89 37.14
CA ALA A 20 -9.24 -12.06 36.64
C ALA A 20 -9.74 -10.98 35.67
N ASP A 21 -9.04 -9.86 35.67
CA ASP A 21 -9.22 -8.79 34.69
C ASP A 21 -8.38 -9.12 33.44
N VAL A 22 -9.05 -9.29 32.30
CA VAL A 22 -8.39 -9.74 31.06
C VAL A 22 -7.34 -8.73 30.59
N PHE A 23 -7.60 -7.43 30.72
CA PHE A 23 -6.65 -6.41 30.25
C PHE A 23 -5.44 -6.35 31.18
N ARG A 24 -5.66 -6.41 32.50
CA ARG A 24 -4.57 -6.43 33.47
C ARG A 24 -3.63 -7.61 33.27
N GLU A 25 -4.18 -8.82 33.13
CA GLU A 25 -3.39 -10.04 32.90
C GLU A 25 -2.64 -10.00 31.56
N ALA A 26 -3.23 -9.39 30.54
CA ALA A 26 -2.59 -9.20 29.23
C ALA A 26 -1.57 -8.04 29.20
N GLY A 27 -1.46 -7.26 30.28
CA GLY A 27 -0.59 -6.08 30.36
C GLY A 27 -1.07 -4.90 29.52
N TRP A 28 -2.40 -4.74 29.38
CA TRP A 28 -3.02 -3.68 28.58
C TRP A 28 -3.70 -2.63 29.45
N THR A 29 -3.81 -1.42 28.91
CA THR A 29 -4.47 -0.29 29.59
C THR A 29 -5.87 -0.07 29.00
N GLU A 30 -6.83 0.18 29.87
CA GLU A 30 -8.21 0.54 29.51
C GLU A 30 -8.27 1.97 28.94
N ALA A 31 -9.07 2.16 27.89
CA ALA A 31 -9.42 3.49 27.41
C ALA A 31 -10.36 4.19 28.41
N ASN A 32 -10.27 5.52 28.49
CA ASN A 32 -11.09 6.32 29.39
C ASN A 32 -12.59 6.03 29.22
N GLY A 33 -13.27 5.69 30.33
CA GLY A 33 -14.71 5.40 30.34
C GLY A 33 -15.09 4.01 29.82
N PHE A 34 -14.11 3.14 29.55
CA PHE A 34 -14.34 1.74 29.20
C PHE A 34 -14.07 0.85 30.41
N THR A 35 -14.85 -0.21 30.58
CA THR A 35 -14.61 -1.24 31.60
C THR A 35 -14.15 -2.50 30.91
N GLY A 36 -12.96 -2.98 31.24
CA GLY A 36 -12.37 -4.20 30.67
C GLY A 36 -13.22 -5.44 30.99
N PRO A 37 -13.17 -6.47 30.11
CA PRO A 37 -13.89 -7.71 30.34
C PRO A 37 -13.23 -8.52 31.47
N ARG A 38 -14.07 -9.20 32.24
CA ARG A 38 -13.63 -10.20 33.22
C ARG A 38 -13.45 -11.55 32.53
N PHE A 39 -12.56 -12.37 33.08
CA PHE A 39 -12.32 -13.71 32.57
C PHE A 39 -13.62 -14.54 32.48
N ASP A 40 -14.50 -14.41 33.49
CA ASP A 40 -15.74 -15.17 33.57
C ASP A 40 -16.80 -14.75 32.54
N ASP A 41 -16.69 -13.53 31.97
CA ASP A 41 -17.64 -13.01 30.99
C ASP A 41 -17.68 -13.89 29.73
N ASP A 42 -18.88 -14.15 29.21
CA ASP A 42 -19.07 -14.93 27.98
C ASP A 42 -18.63 -14.18 26.71
N VAL A 43 -18.53 -12.86 26.78
CA VAL A 43 -18.08 -11.99 25.70
C VAL A 43 -16.96 -11.10 26.19
N TRP A 44 -15.79 -11.19 25.56
CA TRP A 44 -14.70 -10.25 25.79
C TRP A 44 -14.74 -9.16 24.73
N ASP A 45 -15.08 -7.92 25.14
CA ASP A 45 -14.97 -6.74 24.28
C ASP A 45 -13.60 -6.08 24.44
N LEU A 46 -12.72 -6.33 23.47
CA LEU A 46 -11.36 -5.79 23.43
C LEU A 46 -11.28 -4.42 22.71
N SER A 47 -12.43 -3.81 22.37
CA SER A 47 -12.45 -2.53 21.65
C SER A 47 -11.92 -1.37 22.49
N GLY A 48 -12.04 -1.46 23.82
CA GLY A 48 -11.56 -0.47 24.79
C GLY A 48 -10.09 -0.55 25.17
N ILE A 49 -9.28 -1.32 24.44
CA ILE A 49 -7.82 -1.30 24.62
C ILE A 49 -7.27 0.07 24.22
N GLN A 50 -6.60 0.77 25.14
CA GLN A 50 -5.96 2.04 24.86
C GLN A 50 -4.83 1.87 23.83
N GLY A 51 -4.76 2.78 22.87
CA GLY A 51 -3.73 2.76 21.83
C GLY A 51 -3.87 1.62 20.83
N ARG A 52 -4.97 0.85 20.86
CA ARG A 52 -5.22 -0.27 19.93
C ARG A 52 -4.93 0.12 18.47
N PRO A 53 -4.24 -0.74 17.70
CA PRO A 53 -4.03 -0.50 16.28
C PRO A 53 -5.35 -0.33 15.50
N GLN A 54 -5.43 0.70 14.67
CA GLN A 54 -6.60 1.08 13.88
C GLN A 54 -6.98 0.03 12.83
N GLN A 55 -6.03 -0.82 12.46
CA GLN A 55 -6.23 -1.85 11.44
C GLN A 55 -7.22 -2.96 11.83
N PHE A 56 -7.51 -3.13 13.13
CA PHE A 56 -8.38 -4.19 13.65
C PHE A 56 -9.85 -3.83 13.45
N ARG A 57 -10.61 -4.81 12.95
CA ARG A 57 -12.05 -4.72 12.77
C ARG A 57 -12.78 -5.17 14.03
N ARG A 58 -14.03 -4.74 14.19
CA ARG A 58 -14.86 -5.09 15.35
C ARG A 58 -14.94 -6.59 15.63
N TYR A 59 -15.11 -7.42 14.60
CA TYR A 59 -15.15 -8.88 14.76
C TYR A 59 -13.83 -9.50 15.24
N GLU A 60 -12.70 -8.79 15.11
CA GLU A 60 -11.40 -9.25 15.61
C GLU A 60 -11.21 -8.90 17.09
N LEU A 61 -12.11 -8.09 17.66
CA LEU A 61 -12.00 -7.50 19.00
C LEU A 61 -13.12 -7.92 19.93
N VAL A 62 -14.30 -8.24 19.41
CA VAL A 62 -15.41 -8.77 20.21
C VAL A 62 -15.37 -10.28 20.10
N TRP A 63 -15.02 -10.95 21.20
CA TRP A 63 -14.85 -12.39 21.25
C TRP A 63 -16.00 -13.00 22.05
N ASP A 64 -16.96 -13.56 21.34
CA ASP A 64 -18.11 -14.24 21.93
C ASP A 64 -17.85 -15.74 22.06
N PHE A 65 -17.57 -16.21 23.28
CA PHE A 65 -17.28 -17.62 23.55
C PHE A 65 -18.52 -18.51 23.47
N THR A 66 -19.73 -17.94 23.45
CA THR A 66 -20.97 -18.71 23.27
C THR A 66 -21.06 -19.34 21.88
N GLU A 67 -20.27 -18.85 20.91
CA GLU A 67 -20.06 -19.46 19.60
C GLU A 67 -19.54 -20.91 19.68
N ILE A 68 -18.91 -21.31 20.80
CA ILE A 68 -18.50 -22.69 21.03
C ILE A 68 -19.69 -23.51 21.55
N THR A 69 -20.06 -24.56 20.80
CA THR A 69 -21.22 -25.41 21.07
C THR A 69 -21.10 -26.14 22.41
N ASN A 70 -19.93 -26.73 22.71
CA ASN A 70 -19.69 -27.45 23.96
C ASN A 70 -19.32 -26.47 25.09
N PRO A 71 -20.14 -26.32 26.15
CA PRO A 71 -19.87 -25.37 27.23
C PRO A 71 -18.55 -25.63 27.97
N ARG A 72 -18.11 -26.90 28.08
CA ARG A 72 -16.85 -27.25 28.77
C ARG A 72 -15.64 -26.65 28.04
N TRP A 73 -15.70 -26.60 26.71
CA TRP A 73 -14.60 -26.11 25.88
C TRP A 73 -14.56 -24.59 25.75
N ARG A 74 -15.62 -23.88 26.20
CA ARG A 74 -15.58 -22.42 26.37
C ARG A 74 -14.51 -22.04 27.38
N LEU A 75 -14.45 -22.75 28.51
CA LEU A 75 -13.45 -22.50 29.55
C LEU A 75 -12.03 -22.78 29.04
N VAL A 76 -11.81 -23.92 28.38
CA VAL A 76 -10.53 -24.26 27.73
C VAL A 76 -10.08 -23.14 26.78
N ALA A 77 -10.98 -22.63 25.96
CA ALA A 77 -10.66 -21.57 25.02
C ALA A 77 -10.31 -20.25 25.72
N LYS A 78 -11.04 -19.87 26.78
CA LYS A 78 -10.74 -18.68 27.59
C LYS A 78 -9.36 -18.79 28.24
N GLU A 79 -9.08 -19.92 28.91
CA GLU A 79 -7.79 -20.19 29.59
C GLU A 79 -6.62 -20.14 28.61
N PHE A 80 -6.76 -20.79 27.46
CA PHE A 80 -5.74 -20.81 26.43
C PHE A 80 -5.44 -19.42 25.87
N LEU A 81 -6.48 -18.67 25.50
CA LEU A 81 -6.32 -17.36 24.86
C LEU A 81 -5.76 -16.32 25.83
N LEU A 82 -6.14 -16.35 27.11
CA LEU A 82 -5.54 -15.47 28.12
C LEU A 82 -4.08 -15.84 28.39
N ALA A 83 -3.76 -17.13 28.50
CA ALA A 83 -2.39 -17.60 28.67
C ALA A 83 -1.46 -17.24 27.49
N CYS A 84 -2.01 -17.04 26.29
CA CYS A 84 -1.25 -16.52 25.14
C CYS A 84 -0.79 -15.07 25.33
N TRP A 85 -1.46 -14.29 26.19
CA TRP A 85 -1.09 -12.91 26.53
C TRP A 85 -0.33 -12.79 27.85
N ALA A 86 -0.53 -13.72 28.78
CA ALA A 86 0.07 -13.73 30.11
C ALA A 86 1.14 -14.84 30.29
N PRO A 87 2.24 -14.87 29.51
CA PRO A 87 3.24 -15.93 29.61
C PRO A 87 4.04 -15.90 30.91
N THR A 88 4.05 -14.76 31.61
CA THR A 88 4.70 -14.57 32.91
C THR A 88 3.79 -14.94 34.09
N HIS A 89 2.51 -15.24 33.84
CA HIS A 89 1.60 -15.69 34.90
C HIS A 89 2.15 -16.98 35.54
N PRO A 90 2.16 -17.14 36.87
CA PRO A 90 2.84 -18.24 37.55
C PRO A 90 2.47 -19.61 36.98
N VAL A 91 1.18 -19.89 36.79
CA VAL A 91 0.73 -21.19 36.26
C VAL A 91 1.17 -21.43 34.81
N VAL A 92 1.26 -20.38 33.99
CA VAL A 92 1.66 -20.47 32.57
C VAL A 92 3.17 -20.61 32.44
N ALA A 93 3.94 -19.92 33.29
CA ALA A 93 5.39 -19.93 33.28
C ALA A 93 5.98 -21.33 33.53
N HIS A 94 5.28 -22.18 34.31
CA HIS A 94 5.69 -23.56 34.59
C HIS A 94 5.40 -24.54 33.45
N LEU A 95 4.58 -24.17 32.47
CA LEU A 95 4.27 -25.04 31.33
C LEU A 95 5.48 -25.14 30.41
N ALA A 96 6.05 -26.34 30.26
CA ALA A 96 7.32 -26.55 29.58
C ALA A 96 7.32 -26.08 28.11
N ARG A 97 6.19 -26.23 27.40
CA ARG A 97 6.05 -25.94 25.97
C ARG A 97 5.28 -24.66 25.66
N ALA A 98 4.83 -23.92 26.68
CA ALA A 98 4.15 -22.64 26.48
C ALA A 98 5.11 -21.57 25.96
N TYR A 99 4.58 -20.63 25.19
CA TYR A 99 5.36 -19.52 24.65
C TYR A 99 5.77 -18.56 25.77
N ARG A 100 7.02 -18.08 25.73
CA ARG A 100 7.57 -17.16 26.75
C ARG A 100 7.40 -15.69 26.42
N THR A 101 6.97 -15.38 25.19
CA THR A 101 6.68 -14.02 24.75
C THR A 101 5.19 -13.87 24.48
N PRO A 102 4.57 -12.75 24.91
CA PRO A 102 3.16 -12.53 24.65
C PRO A 102 2.88 -12.56 23.15
N ARG A 103 1.84 -13.31 22.75
CA ARG A 103 1.42 -13.33 21.36
C ARG A 103 0.68 -12.04 21.04
N ALA A 104 1.02 -11.42 19.92
CA ALA A 104 0.32 -10.21 19.46
C ALA A 104 -1.19 -10.45 19.30
N LEU A 105 -2.01 -9.46 19.65
CA LEU A 105 -3.49 -9.52 19.56
C LEU A 105 -4.00 -10.07 18.22
N GLY A 106 -3.42 -9.61 17.11
CA GLY A 106 -3.82 -10.09 15.76
C GLY A 106 -3.44 -11.54 15.47
N THR A 107 -2.44 -12.09 16.15
CA THR A 107 -2.16 -13.53 16.12
C THR A 107 -3.21 -14.27 16.92
N CYS A 108 -3.53 -13.83 18.14
CA CYS A 108 -4.56 -14.47 18.97
C CYS A 108 -5.96 -14.42 18.35
N SER A 109 -6.33 -13.32 17.67
CA SER A 109 -7.58 -13.25 16.91
C SER A 109 -7.67 -14.34 15.83
N ARG A 110 -6.59 -14.59 15.06
CA ARG A 110 -6.55 -15.70 14.09
C ARG A 110 -6.59 -17.07 14.74
N LEU A 111 -5.94 -17.25 15.89
CA LEU A 111 -6.01 -18.49 16.67
C LEU A 111 -7.44 -18.72 17.15
N LYS A 112 -8.12 -17.70 17.70
CA LYS A 112 -9.53 -17.75 18.14
C LYS A 112 -10.43 -18.31 17.04
N PHE A 113 -10.36 -17.77 15.82
CA PHE A 113 -11.16 -18.29 14.70
C PHE A 113 -10.89 -19.77 14.40
N THR A 114 -9.63 -20.18 14.46
CA THR A 114 -9.24 -21.55 14.15
C THR A 114 -9.62 -22.52 15.27
N LEU A 115 -9.44 -22.09 16.51
CA LEU A 115 -9.77 -22.80 17.73
C LEU A 115 -11.27 -23.07 17.82
N PHE A 116 -12.10 -22.05 17.65
CA PHE A 116 -13.55 -22.19 17.73
C PHE A 116 -14.05 -23.12 16.62
N GLY A 117 -13.50 -22.97 15.41
CA GLY A 117 -13.80 -23.85 14.30
C GLY A 117 -13.41 -25.31 14.57
N TRP A 118 -12.29 -25.55 15.26
CA TRP A 118 -11.82 -26.89 15.62
C TRP A 118 -12.72 -27.53 16.69
N LEU A 119 -12.97 -26.80 17.78
CA LEU A 119 -13.83 -27.25 18.87
C LEU A 119 -15.25 -27.55 18.35
N ASN A 120 -15.84 -26.66 17.55
CA ASN A 120 -17.17 -26.92 17.00
C ASN A 120 -17.19 -28.08 16.00
N TRP A 121 -16.11 -28.28 15.24
CA TRP A 121 -16.00 -29.44 14.35
C TRP A 121 -15.96 -30.75 15.14
N LEU A 122 -15.23 -30.81 16.25
CA LEU A 122 -15.21 -31.97 17.14
C LEU A 122 -16.61 -32.27 17.68
N SER A 123 -17.33 -31.26 18.17
CA SER A 123 -18.72 -31.44 18.65
C SER A 123 -19.65 -31.95 17.56
N GLN A 124 -19.52 -31.45 16.33
CA GLN A 124 -20.31 -31.92 15.18
C GLN A 124 -20.02 -33.38 14.80
N HIS A 125 -18.84 -33.91 15.15
CA HIS A 125 -18.43 -35.29 14.90
C HIS A 125 -18.69 -36.21 16.10
N GLY A 126 -19.48 -35.76 17.08
CA GLY A 126 -19.89 -36.55 18.24
C GLY A 126 -18.84 -36.66 19.33
N ILE A 127 -17.72 -35.93 19.24
CA ILE A 127 -16.69 -35.91 20.28
C ILE A 127 -17.17 -35.06 21.45
N THR A 128 -17.20 -35.64 22.64
CA THR A 128 -17.72 -34.98 23.85
C THR A 128 -16.63 -34.53 24.82
N SER A 129 -15.45 -35.12 24.72
CA SER A 129 -14.26 -34.84 25.53
C SER A 129 -13.03 -34.66 24.66
N LEU A 130 -12.14 -33.72 25.01
CA LEU A 130 -10.85 -33.53 24.32
C LEU A 130 -9.96 -34.78 24.47
N ARG A 131 -10.18 -35.61 25.49
CA ARG A 131 -9.49 -36.90 25.67
C ARG A 131 -9.74 -37.89 24.54
N GLU A 132 -10.87 -37.79 23.84
CA GLU A 132 -11.22 -38.66 22.71
C GLU A 132 -10.53 -38.22 21.40
N VAL A 133 -9.80 -37.11 21.41
CA VAL A 133 -9.13 -36.60 20.21
C VAL A 133 -7.95 -37.49 19.86
N THR A 134 -7.86 -37.86 18.58
CA THR A 134 -6.81 -38.73 18.04
C THR A 134 -6.06 -38.01 16.93
N GLN A 135 -4.93 -38.57 16.52
CA GLN A 135 -4.19 -38.10 15.35
C GLN A 135 -5.08 -38.10 14.08
N GLU A 136 -5.98 -39.08 13.93
CA GLU A 136 -6.91 -39.14 12.79
C GLU A 136 -7.85 -37.93 12.74
N HIS A 137 -8.37 -37.48 13.90
CA HIS A 137 -9.18 -36.26 13.98
C HIS A 137 -8.39 -35.03 13.52
N CYS A 138 -7.13 -34.92 13.93
CA CYS A 138 -6.24 -33.83 13.53
C CYS A 138 -6.02 -33.81 12.00
N ASP A 139 -5.74 -34.97 11.42
CA ASP A 139 -5.51 -35.13 9.98
C ASP A 139 -6.76 -34.83 9.14
N ARG A 140 -7.92 -35.36 9.57
CA ARG A 140 -9.21 -35.12 8.91
C ARG A 140 -9.58 -33.64 8.90
N TYR A 141 -9.40 -32.94 10.02
CA TYR A 141 -9.70 -31.52 10.08
C TYR A 141 -8.72 -30.66 9.28
N LEU A 142 -7.43 -31.00 9.29
CA LEU A 142 -6.43 -30.36 8.42
C LEU A 142 -6.79 -30.56 6.94
N ALA A 143 -7.17 -31.77 6.53
CA ALA A 143 -7.58 -32.06 5.16
C ALA A 143 -8.84 -31.26 4.76
N LEU A 144 -9.85 -31.22 5.64
CA LEU A 144 -11.07 -30.44 5.44
C LEU A 144 -10.77 -28.95 5.24
N ARG A 145 -9.96 -28.37 6.11
CA ARG A 145 -9.62 -26.94 6.11
C ARG A 145 -8.51 -26.57 5.13
N SER A 146 -7.89 -27.55 4.48
CA SER A 146 -6.95 -27.32 3.37
C SER A 146 -7.65 -26.85 2.10
N THR A 147 -8.97 -26.99 2.01
CA THR A 147 -9.80 -26.50 0.88
C THR A 147 -10.78 -25.42 1.34
N ILE A 148 -10.79 -24.27 0.67
CA ILE A 148 -11.81 -23.24 0.86
C ILE A 148 -13.02 -23.58 0.01
N ARG A 149 -14.20 -23.61 0.63
CA ARG A 149 -15.48 -23.92 0.01
C ARG A 149 -16.46 -22.75 0.12
N ASP A 150 -17.41 -22.66 -0.79
CA ASP A 150 -18.48 -21.66 -0.74
C ASP A 150 -19.58 -22.05 0.27
N LYS A 151 -20.61 -21.20 0.42
CA LYS A 151 -21.76 -21.48 1.30
C LYS A 151 -22.56 -22.72 0.90
N ARG A 152 -22.40 -23.21 -0.33
CA ARG A 152 -23.07 -24.39 -0.90
C ARG A 152 -22.17 -25.63 -0.85
N GLY A 153 -20.98 -25.54 -0.23
CA GLY A 153 -20.02 -26.64 -0.08
C GLY A 153 -19.12 -26.89 -1.30
N GLN A 154 -19.24 -26.11 -2.37
CA GLN A 154 -18.42 -26.25 -3.57
C GLN A 154 -16.99 -25.75 -3.34
N ARG A 155 -16.00 -26.47 -3.87
CA ARG A 155 -14.58 -26.09 -3.76
C ARG A 155 -14.33 -24.81 -4.56
N LEU A 156 -13.83 -23.77 -3.87
CA LEU A 156 -13.42 -22.51 -4.49
C LEU A 156 -11.93 -22.52 -4.83
N ARG A 157 -11.08 -22.83 -3.85
CA ARG A 157 -9.61 -22.82 -3.98
C ARG A 157 -8.94 -23.49 -2.80
N ASP A 158 -7.64 -23.72 -2.89
CA ASP A 158 -6.87 -24.22 -1.75
C ASP A 158 -6.63 -23.14 -0.70
N ALA A 159 -6.59 -23.56 0.57
CA ALA A 159 -6.26 -22.71 1.69
C ALA A 159 -4.79 -22.30 1.63
N SER A 160 -4.51 -21.06 2.06
CA SER A 160 -3.14 -20.55 2.07
C SER A 160 -2.25 -21.35 3.04
N ALA A 161 -0.96 -21.45 2.73
CA ALA A 161 0.02 -22.08 3.62
C ALA A 161 -0.02 -21.49 5.04
N GLY A 162 -0.19 -20.17 5.18
CA GLY A 162 -0.31 -19.50 6.48
C GLY A 162 -1.57 -19.89 7.26
N SER A 163 -2.69 -20.08 6.56
CA SER A 163 -3.94 -20.56 7.17
C SER A 163 -3.77 -21.98 7.71
N LYS A 164 -3.18 -22.88 6.91
CA LYS A 164 -2.89 -24.26 7.32
C LYS A 164 -1.90 -24.32 8.51
N GLN A 165 -0.84 -23.51 8.48
CA GLN A 165 0.12 -23.41 9.59
C GLN A 165 -0.52 -22.91 10.88
N THR A 166 -1.41 -21.91 10.79
CA THR A 166 -2.15 -21.39 11.96
C THR A 166 -3.03 -22.49 12.57
N LEU A 167 -3.69 -23.29 11.72
CA LEU A 167 -4.51 -24.42 12.16
C LEU A 167 -3.70 -25.48 12.88
N VAL A 168 -2.60 -25.93 12.28
CA VAL A 168 -1.72 -26.92 12.90
C VAL A 168 -1.18 -26.39 14.23
N SER A 169 -0.73 -25.13 14.26
CA SER A 169 -0.22 -24.50 15.48
C SER A 169 -1.29 -24.44 16.57
N THR A 170 -2.54 -24.08 16.23
CA THR A 170 -3.64 -24.00 17.20
C THR A 170 -3.93 -25.35 17.85
N ILE A 171 -3.93 -26.43 17.07
CA ILE A 171 -4.18 -27.79 17.57
C ILE A 171 -3.01 -28.27 18.45
N MET A 172 -1.77 -28.02 18.04
CA MET A 172 -0.59 -28.34 18.86
C MET A 172 -0.53 -27.50 20.14
N ASP A 173 -0.91 -26.22 20.07
CA ASP A 173 -0.90 -25.32 21.21
C ASP A 173 -1.86 -25.82 22.30
N LEU A 174 -3.01 -26.39 21.97
CA LEU A 174 -3.88 -27.02 22.97
C LEU A 174 -3.20 -28.17 23.73
N ALA A 175 -2.30 -28.91 23.10
CA ALA A 175 -1.49 -29.92 23.79
C ALA A 175 -0.42 -29.25 24.68
N PHE A 176 0.23 -28.19 24.19
CA PHE A 176 1.29 -27.48 24.94
C PHE A 176 0.79 -26.80 26.22
N TYR A 177 -0.48 -26.39 26.24
CA TYR A 177 -1.12 -25.76 27.39
C TYR A 177 -2.04 -26.74 28.14
N GLY A 178 -2.00 -28.05 27.86
CA GLY A 178 -2.95 -29.02 28.43
C GLY A 178 -3.00 -29.06 29.96
N ASP A 179 -1.86 -28.89 30.63
CA ASP A 179 -1.77 -28.88 32.10
C ASP A 179 -2.37 -27.61 32.75
N LEU A 180 -2.65 -26.57 31.95
CA LEU A 180 -3.35 -25.36 32.39
C LEU A 180 -4.86 -25.60 32.56
N PHE A 181 -5.43 -26.49 31.75
CA PHE A 181 -6.88 -26.50 31.56
C PHE A 181 -7.63 -27.17 32.71
N SER A 182 -8.65 -26.48 33.20
CA SER A 182 -9.40 -26.88 34.38
C SER A 182 -10.63 -27.73 34.09
N SER A 183 -11.23 -27.62 32.89
CA SER A 183 -12.45 -28.35 32.52
C SER A 183 -12.22 -29.60 31.66
N ASP A 184 -11.28 -29.53 30.71
CA ASP A 184 -11.01 -30.59 29.74
C ASP A 184 -9.65 -30.39 29.05
N ARG A 185 -9.01 -31.48 28.63
CA ARG A 185 -7.71 -31.45 27.93
C ARG A 185 -7.51 -32.70 27.08
N TYR A 186 -6.56 -32.65 26.16
CA TYR A 186 -6.15 -33.85 25.42
C TYR A 186 -5.56 -34.92 26.36
N GLU A 187 -5.55 -36.16 25.89
CA GLU A 187 -4.78 -37.21 26.56
C GLU A 187 -3.28 -36.84 26.58
N PRO A 188 -2.56 -37.06 27.70
CA PRO A 188 -1.14 -36.70 27.83
C PRO A 188 -0.24 -37.31 26.75
N ASP A 189 -0.60 -38.50 26.26
CA ASP A 189 0.15 -39.23 25.24
C ASP A 189 -0.16 -38.76 23.81
N LEU A 190 -1.16 -37.88 23.62
CA LEU A 190 -1.47 -37.34 22.30
C LEU A 190 -0.42 -36.31 21.91
N GLU A 191 0.39 -36.66 20.91
CA GLU A 191 1.34 -35.76 20.27
C GLU A 191 0.89 -35.44 18.83
N PRO A 192 0.05 -34.40 18.59
CA PRO A 192 -0.42 -34.08 17.24
C PRO A 192 0.77 -33.90 16.27
N TRP A 193 0.79 -34.69 15.20
CA TRP A 193 1.86 -34.79 14.21
C TRP A 193 3.26 -34.95 14.80
N ARG A 194 3.37 -35.59 15.98
CA ARG A 194 4.63 -35.70 16.76
C ARG A 194 5.31 -34.35 16.98
N PHE A 195 4.51 -33.29 17.05
CA PHE A 195 4.96 -31.90 17.16
C PHE A 195 5.94 -31.46 16.05
N ALA A 196 5.83 -32.05 14.86
CA ALA A 196 6.54 -31.59 13.69
C ALA A 196 6.23 -30.12 13.39
N SER A 197 7.18 -29.41 12.79
CA SER A 197 7.00 -27.98 12.48
C SER A 197 5.69 -27.74 11.71
N PRO A 198 4.84 -26.77 12.12
CA PRO A 198 3.59 -26.47 11.43
C PRO A 198 3.75 -26.21 9.93
N SER A 199 4.90 -25.68 9.49
CA SER A 199 5.19 -25.48 8.07
C SER A 199 5.38 -26.79 7.30
N VAL A 200 5.97 -27.80 7.94
CA VAL A 200 6.19 -29.13 7.34
C VAL A 200 4.85 -29.84 7.23
N VAL A 201 4.07 -29.87 8.32
CA VAL A 201 2.73 -30.49 8.35
C VAL A 201 1.78 -29.83 7.35
N ALA A 202 1.84 -28.51 7.21
CA ALA A 202 1.02 -27.78 6.23
C ALA A 202 1.42 -28.02 4.75
N GLY A 203 2.46 -28.82 4.47
CA GLY A 203 2.96 -29.07 3.12
C GLY A 203 3.59 -27.85 2.48
N SER A 204 4.21 -26.98 3.29
CA SER A 204 4.84 -25.74 2.84
C SER A 204 6.06 -25.44 3.70
N PRO A 205 7.12 -26.28 3.64
CA PRO A 205 8.36 -25.99 4.32
C PRO A 205 8.85 -24.60 3.91
N LYS A 206 9.62 -23.93 4.79
CA LYS A 206 10.22 -22.63 4.47
C LYS A 206 11.13 -22.77 3.24
N THR A 207 10.58 -22.60 2.05
CA THR A 207 11.34 -22.46 0.82
C THR A 207 12.14 -21.17 0.92
N ALA A 208 13.39 -21.24 0.48
CA ALA A 208 14.36 -20.17 0.59
C ALA A 208 13.95 -18.86 -0.11
N GLU A 209 13.05 -18.94 -1.09
CA GLU A 209 12.72 -17.90 -2.05
C GLU A 209 11.53 -17.03 -1.60
N ASN A 210 11.62 -15.71 -1.83
CA ASN A 210 10.54 -14.79 -1.55
C ASN A 210 9.45 -14.92 -2.62
N LYS A 211 8.34 -15.59 -2.27
CA LYS A 211 7.23 -15.84 -3.19
C LYS A 211 6.46 -14.60 -3.67
N THR A 212 6.74 -13.41 -3.12
CA THR A 212 5.99 -12.20 -3.53
C THR A 212 6.65 -11.57 -4.73
N GLN A 213 6.04 -11.77 -5.90
CA GLN A 213 6.46 -11.13 -7.14
C GLN A 213 6.20 -9.61 -7.11
N PRO A 214 7.04 -8.79 -7.76
CA PRO A 214 6.71 -7.38 -8.01
C PRO A 214 5.44 -7.26 -8.87
N VAL A 215 4.81 -6.09 -8.84
CA VAL A 215 3.72 -5.77 -9.78
C VAL A 215 4.30 -5.70 -11.20
N PRO A 216 3.72 -6.42 -12.18
CA PRO A 216 4.15 -6.31 -13.57
C PRO A 216 4.07 -4.87 -14.09
N GLU A 217 5.07 -4.45 -14.86
CA GLU A 217 5.18 -3.07 -15.36
C GLU A 217 3.98 -2.64 -16.20
N LEU A 218 3.44 -3.53 -17.04
CA LEU A 218 2.24 -3.34 -17.85
C LEU A 218 0.99 -2.97 -17.00
N ILE A 219 0.96 -3.36 -15.72
CA ILE A 219 -0.12 -2.99 -14.79
C ILE A 219 0.28 -1.74 -14.00
N LEU A 220 1.53 -1.67 -13.55
CA LEU A 220 2.02 -0.61 -12.68
C LEU A 220 1.98 0.76 -13.34
N GLN A 221 2.46 0.87 -14.58
CA GLN A 221 2.53 2.15 -15.31
C GLN A 221 1.15 2.80 -15.49
N PRO A 222 0.13 2.16 -16.12
CA PRO A 222 -1.18 2.79 -16.28
C PRO A 222 -1.89 3.02 -14.95
N LEU A 223 -1.66 2.17 -13.94
CA LEU A 223 -2.22 2.36 -12.60
C LEU A 223 -1.65 3.63 -11.94
N LEU A 224 -0.33 3.81 -11.94
CA LEU A 224 0.31 4.97 -11.33
C LEU A 224 -0.04 6.26 -12.08
N ALA A 225 0.01 6.24 -13.42
CA ALA A 225 -0.38 7.37 -14.25
C ALA A 225 -1.82 7.81 -13.98
N ALA A 226 -2.77 6.86 -13.93
CA ALA A 226 -4.16 7.16 -13.60
C ALA A 226 -4.29 7.75 -12.19
N CYS A 227 -3.60 7.18 -11.19
CA CYS A 227 -3.67 7.70 -9.82
C CYS A 227 -3.16 9.13 -9.73
N LEU A 228 -2.02 9.44 -10.37
CA LEU A 228 -1.45 10.79 -10.38
C LEU A 228 -2.40 11.77 -11.08
N TYR A 229 -2.94 11.41 -12.25
CA TYR A 229 -3.94 12.23 -12.94
C TYR A 229 -5.18 12.50 -12.08
N ILE A 230 -5.68 11.50 -11.36
CA ILE A 230 -6.82 11.68 -10.45
C ILE A 230 -6.48 12.65 -9.31
N VAL A 231 -5.29 12.53 -8.71
CA VAL A 231 -4.89 13.39 -7.60
C VAL A 231 -4.64 14.83 -8.07
N ASP A 232 -3.89 14.99 -9.16
CA ASP A 232 -3.39 16.30 -9.60
C ASP A 232 -4.43 17.06 -10.44
N SER A 233 -5.07 16.39 -11.40
CA SER A 233 -6.01 17.03 -12.33
C SER A 233 -7.45 17.04 -11.80
N LEU A 234 -7.90 15.98 -11.13
CA LEU A 234 -9.31 15.88 -10.68
C LEU A 234 -9.50 16.28 -9.21
N GLY A 235 -8.48 16.12 -8.36
CA GLY A 235 -8.54 16.34 -6.92
C GLY A 235 -9.11 17.70 -6.49
N PRO A 236 -8.61 18.84 -7.04
CA PRO A 236 -9.13 20.16 -6.70
C PRO A 236 -10.62 20.33 -7.04
N HIS A 237 -11.04 19.81 -8.20
CA HIS A 237 -12.44 19.89 -8.64
C HIS A 237 -13.36 18.98 -7.83
N LEU A 238 -12.90 17.77 -7.47
CA LEU A 238 -13.63 16.85 -6.60
C LEU A 238 -13.83 17.43 -5.21
N THR A 239 -12.83 18.11 -4.66
CA THR A 239 -12.93 18.76 -3.35
C THR A 239 -13.98 19.87 -3.38
N SER A 240 -13.94 20.73 -4.41
CA SER A 240 -14.95 21.77 -4.60
C SER A 240 -16.36 21.19 -4.76
N LEU A 241 -16.52 20.14 -5.56
CA LEU A 241 -17.81 19.48 -5.75
C LEU A 241 -18.30 18.81 -4.46
N LEU A 242 -17.42 18.21 -3.67
CA LEU A 242 -17.77 17.60 -2.39
C LEU A 242 -18.21 18.66 -1.37
N HIS A 243 -17.56 19.82 -1.33
CA HIS A 243 -18.03 20.96 -0.53
C HIS A 243 -19.42 21.40 -0.98
N GLN A 244 -19.69 21.54 -2.28
CA GLN A 244 -21.05 21.86 -2.76
C GLN A 244 -22.10 20.82 -2.31
N VAL A 245 -21.74 19.53 -2.31
CA VAL A 245 -22.63 18.46 -1.82
C VAL A 245 -22.88 18.56 -0.31
N ARG A 246 -21.87 18.94 0.48
CA ARG A 246 -21.93 19.06 1.95
C ARG A 246 -22.60 20.35 2.41
N ASP A 247 -22.29 21.45 1.75
CA ASP A 247 -22.83 22.79 2.00
C ASP A 247 -24.27 22.90 1.53
N ARG A 248 -24.72 22.00 0.65
CA ARG A 248 -26.14 21.82 0.42
C ARG A 248 -26.76 21.55 1.78
N PRO A 249 -27.63 22.47 2.26
CA PRO A 249 -28.10 22.41 3.63
C PRO A 249 -28.62 21.00 3.88
N PRO A 250 -28.22 20.35 4.99
CA PRO A 250 -28.82 19.07 5.36
C PRO A 250 -30.32 19.27 5.26
N ARG A 251 -31.07 18.25 4.77
CA ARG A 251 -32.54 18.20 4.89
C ARG A 251 -32.87 18.85 6.22
N LYS A 252 -33.37 20.10 6.26
CA LYS A 252 -33.38 20.85 7.53
C LYS A 252 -34.06 19.96 8.54
N GLY A 253 -33.29 19.44 9.48
CA GLY A 253 -33.72 18.48 10.49
C GLY A 253 -34.48 19.17 11.61
N GLY A 254 -35.09 20.32 11.34
CA GLY A 254 -36.21 20.85 12.10
C GLY A 254 -37.50 20.20 11.60
N PRO A 255 -38.64 20.34 12.31
CA PRO A 255 -39.83 19.57 12.03
C PRO A 255 -40.51 20.05 10.74
N PHE A 256 -40.06 19.59 9.57
CA PHE A 256 -40.89 19.60 8.36
C PHE A 256 -42.05 18.62 8.54
N ARG A 257 -43.10 19.06 9.22
CA ARG A 257 -44.35 18.30 9.41
C ARG A 257 -45.37 18.57 8.31
N ARG A 258 -45.21 19.64 7.52
CA ARG A 258 -46.21 20.06 6.54
C ARG A 258 -46.06 19.29 5.23
N ARG A 259 -47.18 18.79 4.71
CA ARG A 259 -47.29 18.26 3.35
C ARG A 259 -47.23 19.41 2.35
N PRO A 260 -46.55 19.27 1.21
CA PRO A 260 -46.54 20.31 0.20
C PRO A 260 -47.96 20.59 -0.29
N THR A 261 -48.33 21.86 -0.38
CA THR A 261 -49.56 22.28 -1.06
C THR A 261 -49.31 22.43 -2.56
N HIS A 262 -50.38 22.49 -3.35
CA HIS A 262 -50.30 22.76 -4.78
C HIS A 262 -49.51 24.05 -5.05
N THR A 263 -49.79 25.12 -4.29
CA THR A 263 -49.11 26.43 -4.42
C THR A 263 -47.61 26.34 -4.15
N ASP A 264 -47.18 25.59 -3.13
CA ASP A 264 -45.76 25.43 -2.80
C ASP A 264 -44.99 24.74 -3.95
N LEU A 265 -45.60 23.74 -4.57
CA LEU A 265 -44.99 22.99 -5.68
C LEU A 265 -45.04 23.75 -7.00
N SER A 266 -46.12 24.48 -7.28
CA SER A 266 -46.19 25.40 -8.42
C SER A 266 -45.13 26.48 -8.31
N LEU A 267 -44.96 27.11 -7.13
CA LEU A 267 -43.92 28.10 -6.91
C LEU A 267 -42.51 27.52 -7.16
N ALA A 268 -42.23 26.31 -6.67
CA ALA A 268 -40.96 25.66 -6.92
C ALA A 268 -40.70 25.36 -8.41
N LEU A 269 -41.75 25.02 -9.17
CA LEU A 269 -41.66 24.80 -10.61
C LEU A 269 -41.45 26.12 -11.38
N ASP A 270 -42.16 27.18 -10.99
CA ASP A 270 -41.96 28.54 -11.53
C ASP A 270 -40.55 29.06 -11.23
N GLU A 271 -40.02 28.81 -10.02
CA GLU A 271 -38.63 29.13 -9.68
C GLU A 271 -37.64 28.47 -10.65
N HIS A 272 -37.80 27.17 -10.95
CA HIS A 272 -36.98 26.46 -11.93
C HIS A 272 -37.05 27.12 -13.32
N ARG A 273 -38.24 27.55 -13.76
CA ARG A 273 -38.41 28.24 -15.05
C ARG A 273 -37.74 29.60 -15.07
N LEU A 274 -37.87 30.37 -13.98
CA LEU A 274 -37.29 31.71 -13.85
C LEU A 274 -35.76 31.65 -13.78
N SER A 275 -35.20 30.71 -13.02
CA SER A 275 -33.75 30.51 -12.91
C SER A 275 -33.15 29.77 -14.10
N ARG A 276 -34.00 29.22 -15.00
CA ARG A 276 -33.61 28.31 -16.09
C ARG A 276 -32.81 27.09 -15.59
N GLU A 277 -33.07 26.67 -14.35
CA GLU A 277 -32.45 25.49 -13.75
C GLU A 277 -33.21 24.23 -14.15
N PRO A 278 -32.55 23.21 -14.73
CA PRO A 278 -33.19 21.94 -15.07
C PRO A 278 -33.86 21.27 -13.87
N LEU A 279 -34.90 20.48 -14.13
CA LEU A 279 -35.47 19.61 -13.11
C LEU A 279 -34.47 18.50 -12.76
N VAL A 280 -34.48 18.08 -11.50
CA VAL A 280 -33.53 17.07 -11.01
C VAL A 280 -33.92 15.68 -11.50
N GLU A 281 -33.01 15.02 -12.20
CA GLU A 281 -33.15 13.64 -12.62
C GLU A 281 -33.21 12.68 -11.42
N LEU A 282 -34.07 11.68 -11.54
CA LEU A 282 -34.22 10.57 -10.62
C LEU A 282 -33.15 9.50 -10.87
N THR A 283 -32.53 9.01 -9.80
CA THR A 283 -31.58 7.87 -9.86
C THR A 283 -32.21 6.60 -10.43
N ASP A 284 -31.44 5.80 -11.17
CA ASP A 284 -31.91 4.56 -11.80
C ASP A 284 -32.59 3.56 -10.84
N CYS A 285 -32.11 3.42 -9.60
CA CYS A 285 -32.74 2.49 -8.64
C CYS A 285 -34.18 2.92 -8.30
N ARG A 286 -34.43 4.24 -8.24
CA ARG A 286 -35.76 4.80 -7.97
C ARG A 286 -36.63 4.79 -9.22
N LEU A 287 -36.02 4.91 -10.41
CA LEU A 287 -36.73 4.68 -11.67
C LEU A 287 -37.29 3.25 -11.73
N GLN A 288 -36.46 2.24 -11.43
CA GLN A 288 -36.91 0.84 -11.36
C GLN A 288 -38.03 0.65 -10.33
N THR A 289 -37.92 1.31 -9.17
CA THR A 289 -38.98 1.28 -8.16
C THR A 289 -40.31 1.86 -8.69
N ARG A 290 -40.29 2.92 -9.51
CA ARG A 290 -41.51 3.48 -10.12
C ARG A 290 -42.12 2.55 -11.17
N LEU A 291 -41.28 1.95 -12.01
CA LEU A 291 -41.72 0.97 -13.01
C LEU A 291 -42.40 -0.22 -12.34
N SER A 292 -41.80 -0.77 -11.27
CA SER A 292 -42.42 -1.83 -10.47
C SER A 292 -43.72 -1.41 -9.77
N ALA A 293 -43.88 -0.12 -9.49
CA ALA A 293 -45.10 0.45 -8.90
C ALA A 293 -46.17 0.81 -9.94
N GLY A 294 -45.99 0.46 -11.21
CA GLY A 294 -46.99 0.60 -12.28
C GLY A 294 -46.96 1.93 -13.04
N TRP A 295 -45.88 2.73 -12.94
CA TRP A 295 -45.70 3.88 -13.82
C TRP A 295 -45.45 3.44 -15.26
N SER A 296 -46.10 4.10 -16.23
CA SER A 296 -45.85 3.87 -17.66
C SER A 296 -44.43 4.30 -18.03
N PRO A 297 -43.66 3.46 -18.76
CA PRO A 297 -42.32 3.82 -19.26
C PRO A 297 -42.30 5.09 -20.13
N GLU A 298 -43.41 5.40 -20.80
CA GLU A 298 -43.59 6.54 -21.69
C GLU A 298 -43.98 7.83 -20.95
N ASP A 299 -44.21 7.77 -19.64
CA ASP A 299 -44.60 8.94 -18.84
C ASP A 299 -43.45 9.99 -18.82
N PRO A 300 -43.69 11.24 -19.27
CA PRO A 300 -42.66 12.27 -19.35
C PRO A 300 -42.06 12.63 -17.97
N LEU A 301 -42.81 12.45 -16.88
CA LEU A 301 -42.36 12.75 -15.52
C LEU A 301 -41.70 11.56 -14.82
N ILE A 302 -41.57 10.40 -15.48
CA ILE A 302 -41.06 9.18 -14.84
C ILE A 302 -39.64 9.36 -14.27
N ARG A 303 -38.80 10.15 -14.94
CA ARG A 303 -37.43 10.48 -14.50
C ARG A 303 -37.34 11.74 -13.64
N VAL A 304 -38.43 12.46 -13.38
CA VAL A 304 -38.40 13.68 -12.54
C VAL A 304 -38.39 13.32 -11.06
N SER A 305 -37.45 13.88 -10.31
CA SER A 305 -37.34 13.69 -8.86
C SER A 305 -38.35 14.53 -8.08
N LEU A 306 -39.50 13.94 -7.74
CA LEU A 306 -40.51 14.56 -6.88
C LEU A 306 -39.95 14.92 -5.48
N THR A 307 -38.99 14.15 -4.98
CA THR A 307 -38.32 14.47 -3.71
C THR A 307 -37.50 15.77 -3.81
N ALA A 308 -36.84 16.01 -4.95
CA ALA A 308 -36.07 17.24 -5.15
C ALA A 308 -37.00 18.46 -5.24
N LEU A 309 -38.12 18.34 -5.96
CA LEU A 309 -39.17 19.37 -6.01
C LEU A 309 -39.75 19.67 -4.62
N ALA A 310 -40.07 18.64 -3.84
CA ALA A 310 -40.51 18.82 -2.46
C ALA A 310 -39.46 19.56 -1.61
N THR A 311 -38.19 19.23 -1.81
CA THR A 311 -37.08 19.85 -1.07
C THR A 311 -36.92 21.33 -1.45
N ARG A 312 -37.04 21.67 -2.75
CA ARG A 312 -37.05 23.06 -3.24
C ARG A 312 -38.19 23.87 -2.63
N ALA A 313 -39.37 23.26 -2.53
CA ALA A 313 -40.56 23.80 -1.87
C ALA A 313 -40.48 23.79 -0.31
N GLY A 314 -39.37 23.39 0.30
CA GLY A 314 -39.23 23.33 1.76
C GLY A 314 -40.15 22.30 2.45
N CYS A 315 -40.48 21.20 1.78
CA CYS A 315 -41.45 20.19 2.23
C CYS A 315 -40.85 18.78 2.36
N ARG A 316 -41.46 17.92 3.19
CA ARG A 316 -40.88 16.60 3.56
C ARG A 316 -41.03 15.53 2.47
N GLU A 317 -42.21 15.41 1.88
CA GLU A 317 -42.53 14.31 1.00
C GLU A 317 -43.55 14.72 -0.05
N PHE A 318 -43.24 14.45 -1.32
CA PHE A 318 -44.15 14.59 -2.46
C PHE A 318 -44.25 13.23 -3.15
N ARG A 319 -45.40 12.57 -2.98
CA ARG A 319 -45.69 11.25 -3.57
C ARG A 319 -46.38 11.41 -4.91
N SER A 320 -46.29 10.37 -5.74
CA SER A 320 -47.01 10.28 -7.02
C SER A 320 -48.51 10.57 -6.87
N ALA A 321 -49.15 10.05 -5.82
CA ALA A 321 -50.57 10.26 -5.54
C ALA A 321 -50.98 11.73 -5.28
N MET A 322 -50.01 12.62 -5.08
CA MET A 322 -50.24 14.06 -4.85
C MET A 322 -50.13 14.90 -6.13
N LEU A 323 -49.78 14.29 -7.28
CA LEU A 323 -49.81 14.96 -8.59
C LEU A 323 -51.27 15.14 -9.04
N THR A 324 -51.85 16.29 -8.75
CA THR A 324 -53.12 16.69 -9.37
C THR A 324 -52.93 16.93 -10.87
N PRO A 325 -53.98 16.83 -11.70
CA PRO A 325 -53.88 17.09 -13.14
C PRO A 325 -53.26 18.45 -13.47
N ALA A 326 -53.65 19.51 -12.75
CA ALA A 326 -53.09 20.85 -12.95
C ALA A 326 -51.58 20.92 -12.65
N LEU A 327 -51.14 20.33 -11.53
CA LEU A 327 -49.72 20.32 -11.15
C LEU A 327 -48.90 19.45 -12.12
N ARG A 328 -49.49 18.36 -12.62
CA ARG A 328 -48.87 17.50 -13.63
C ARG A 328 -48.62 18.28 -14.93
N THR A 329 -49.63 18.99 -15.44
CA THR A 329 -49.48 19.82 -16.65
C THR A 329 -48.38 20.87 -16.46
N HIS A 330 -48.38 21.55 -15.31
CA HIS A 330 -47.36 22.56 -15.00
C HIS A 330 -45.95 21.96 -14.88
N ALA A 331 -45.80 20.76 -14.31
CA ALA A 331 -44.53 20.05 -14.23
C ALA A 331 -44.04 19.60 -15.62
N GLU A 332 -44.94 19.13 -16.50
CA GLU A 332 -44.60 18.76 -17.89
C GLU A 332 -44.21 19.99 -18.73
N GLU A 333 -44.89 21.12 -18.56
CA GLU A 333 -44.51 22.40 -19.18
C GLU A 333 -43.15 22.88 -18.70
N THR A 334 -42.90 22.81 -17.39
CA THR A 334 -41.61 23.13 -16.81
C THR A 334 -40.52 22.22 -17.36
N LEU A 335 -40.76 20.91 -17.37
CA LEU A 335 -39.83 19.92 -17.95
C LEU A 335 -39.50 20.23 -19.41
N ARG A 336 -40.50 20.60 -20.22
CA ARG A 336 -40.30 21.02 -21.62
C ARG A 336 -39.48 22.31 -21.73
N ALA A 337 -39.62 23.23 -20.77
CA ALA A 337 -38.93 24.51 -20.79
C ALA A 337 -37.48 24.45 -20.30
N VAL A 338 -37.19 23.71 -19.23
CA VAL A 338 -35.85 23.69 -18.58
C VAL A 338 -35.10 22.36 -18.73
N GLY A 339 -35.77 21.31 -19.20
CA GLY A 339 -35.18 19.99 -19.34
C GLY A 339 -34.95 19.27 -18.01
N LEU A 340 -34.15 18.21 -18.09
CA LEU A 340 -33.81 17.32 -16.97
C LEU A 340 -32.30 17.16 -16.88
N ALA A 341 -31.73 17.30 -15.69
CA ALA A 341 -30.32 17.07 -15.47
C ALA A 341 -30.02 16.43 -14.12
N LYS A 342 -28.90 15.72 -14.05
CA LYS A 342 -28.35 15.29 -12.76
C LYS A 342 -27.88 16.52 -11.95
N PRO A 343 -28.00 16.49 -10.62
CA PRO A 343 -27.90 17.69 -9.79
C PRO A 343 -26.49 18.30 -9.65
N TRP A 344 -25.42 17.57 -9.99
CA TRP A 344 -24.04 18.00 -9.73
C TRP A 344 -23.20 17.98 -10.99
N GLY A 345 -22.22 18.88 -11.11
CA GLY A 345 -21.25 18.85 -12.23
C GLY A 345 -21.85 19.20 -13.60
N GLN A 346 -22.87 20.05 -13.66
CA GLN A 346 -23.49 20.50 -14.92
C GLN A 346 -22.52 21.38 -15.73
N ASP A 347 -21.87 22.34 -15.09
CA ASP A 347 -20.88 23.24 -15.70
C ASP A 347 -19.46 22.88 -15.25
N ALA A 348 -19.08 21.62 -15.46
CA ALA A 348 -17.78 21.12 -15.03
C ALA A 348 -16.64 21.82 -15.80
N PRO A 349 -15.66 22.44 -15.12
CA PRO A 349 -14.48 23.00 -15.76
C PRO A 349 -13.75 21.98 -16.65
N ALA A 350 -13.08 22.46 -17.69
CA ALA A 350 -12.29 21.61 -18.56
C ALA A 350 -10.92 21.28 -17.94
N VAL A 351 -10.46 20.05 -18.15
CA VAL A 351 -9.13 19.56 -17.78
C VAL A 351 -8.47 18.94 -19.01
N PRO A 352 -7.13 18.96 -19.11
CA PRO A 352 -6.44 18.31 -20.21
C PRO A 352 -6.67 16.80 -20.17
N ARG A 353 -6.99 16.21 -21.33
CA ARG A 353 -7.03 14.75 -21.52
C ARG A 353 -5.65 14.16 -21.28
N ALA A 354 -5.60 12.98 -20.66
CA ALA A 354 -4.32 12.37 -20.27
C ALA A 354 -3.43 11.94 -21.44
N ASP A 355 -4.02 11.64 -22.60
CA ASP A 355 -3.30 11.15 -23.80
C ASP A 355 -3.07 12.24 -24.86
N THR A 356 -4.04 13.14 -25.07
CA THR A 356 -3.99 14.15 -26.14
C THR A 356 -3.86 15.59 -25.63
N GLN A 357 -3.93 15.83 -24.32
CA GLN A 357 -3.98 17.16 -23.70
C GLN A 357 -5.17 18.05 -24.13
N GLU A 358 -6.10 17.53 -24.93
CA GLU A 358 -7.32 18.22 -25.33
C GLU A 358 -8.17 18.57 -24.09
N LEU A 359 -8.72 19.78 -24.05
CA LEU A 359 -9.53 20.22 -22.93
C LEU A 359 -10.93 19.58 -22.98
N VAL A 360 -11.22 18.73 -21.98
CA VAL A 360 -12.53 18.07 -21.83
C VAL A 360 -13.12 18.35 -20.45
N PRO A 361 -14.46 18.43 -20.28
CA PRO A 361 -15.08 18.60 -18.97
C PRO A 361 -14.65 17.50 -17.99
N TRP A 362 -14.14 17.87 -16.82
CA TRP A 362 -13.56 16.91 -15.87
C TRP A 362 -14.57 15.86 -15.38
N THR A 363 -15.87 16.21 -15.35
CA THR A 363 -16.98 15.30 -15.06
C THR A 363 -18.13 15.50 -16.05
N VAL A 364 -19.02 14.51 -16.14
CA VAL A 364 -20.39 14.68 -16.65
C VAL A 364 -21.31 15.04 -15.47
N PRO A 365 -22.57 15.44 -15.69
CA PRO A 365 -23.52 15.60 -14.60
C PRO A 365 -23.66 14.31 -13.76
N LEU A 366 -23.76 14.44 -12.43
CA LEU A 366 -23.73 13.34 -11.45
C LEU A 366 -24.86 13.45 -10.42
N HIS A 367 -25.35 12.29 -9.98
CA HIS A 367 -26.11 12.16 -8.74
C HIS A 367 -25.19 12.19 -7.52
N THR A 368 -25.72 12.54 -6.35
CA THR A 368 -24.95 12.57 -5.09
C THR A 368 -24.21 11.26 -4.82
N ARG A 369 -24.82 10.10 -5.12
CA ARG A 369 -24.17 8.80 -4.96
C ARG A 369 -22.94 8.65 -5.86
N GLU A 370 -23.03 9.07 -7.12
CA GLU A 370 -21.92 9.00 -8.07
C GLU A 370 -20.77 9.93 -7.64
N VAL A 371 -21.08 11.10 -7.06
CA VAL A 371 -20.05 11.98 -6.46
C VAL A 371 -19.32 11.26 -5.31
N LEU A 372 -20.05 10.62 -4.39
CA LEU A 372 -19.43 9.87 -3.29
C LEU A 372 -18.60 8.67 -3.78
N GLU A 373 -19.02 8.03 -4.86
CA GLU A 373 -18.26 6.96 -5.51
C GLU A 373 -16.95 7.49 -6.12
N LEU A 374 -16.98 8.66 -6.77
CA LEU A 374 -15.76 9.34 -7.26
C LEU A 374 -14.83 9.77 -6.12
N VAL A 375 -15.37 10.29 -5.00
CA VAL A 375 -14.60 10.65 -3.81
C VAL A 375 -13.92 9.41 -3.21
N SER A 376 -14.66 8.30 -3.08
CA SER A 376 -14.09 7.03 -2.65
C SER A 376 -12.98 6.56 -3.60
N MET A 377 -13.15 6.71 -4.91
CA MET A 377 -12.15 6.37 -5.91
C MET A 377 -10.89 7.25 -5.78
N ALA A 378 -11.03 8.56 -5.62
CA ALA A 378 -9.91 9.47 -5.44
C ALA A 378 -9.13 9.17 -4.14
N ARG A 379 -9.84 8.89 -3.04
CA ARG A 379 -9.21 8.42 -1.78
C ARG A 379 -8.46 7.09 -1.95
N GLN A 380 -8.90 6.23 -2.87
CA GLN A 380 -8.17 5.00 -3.19
C GLN A 380 -6.91 5.29 -4.02
N ALA A 381 -6.98 6.23 -4.98
CA ALA A 381 -5.82 6.67 -5.74
C ALA A 381 -4.73 7.26 -4.81
N THR A 382 -5.11 8.07 -3.82
CA THR A 382 -4.15 8.63 -2.84
C THR A 382 -3.52 7.53 -1.98
N LEU A 383 -4.28 6.51 -1.57
CA LEU A 383 -3.77 5.35 -0.86
C LEU A 383 -2.79 4.52 -1.71
N VAL A 384 -3.07 4.32 -3.01
CA VAL A 384 -2.19 3.59 -3.92
C VAL A 384 -0.87 4.34 -4.11
N ILE A 385 -0.90 5.65 -4.36
CA ILE A 385 0.30 6.49 -4.46
C ILE A 385 1.11 6.41 -3.16
N THR A 386 0.44 6.63 -2.02
CA THR A 386 1.09 6.58 -0.70
C THR A 386 1.75 5.23 -0.49
N ALA A 387 1.04 4.12 -0.73
CA ALA A 387 1.56 2.77 -0.52
C ALA A 387 2.72 2.43 -1.46
N LEU A 388 2.62 2.79 -2.74
CA LEU A 388 3.64 2.49 -3.74
C LEU A 388 4.92 3.29 -3.51
N VAL A 389 4.81 4.60 -3.27
CA VAL A 389 5.96 5.51 -3.25
C VAL A 389 6.65 5.55 -1.87
N SER A 390 5.90 5.39 -0.77
CA SER A 390 6.50 5.28 0.57
C SER A 390 6.91 3.84 0.91
N GLY A 391 6.26 2.86 0.30
CA GLY A 391 6.40 1.45 0.65
C GLY A 391 5.80 1.09 2.01
N MET A 392 5.04 1.97 2.69
CA MET A 392 4.46 1.69 4.01
C MET A 392 3.63 0.39 4.05
N ARG A 393 3.70 -0.33 5.17
CA ARG A 393 2.89 -1.54 5.40
C ARG A 393 1.45 -1.14 5.68
N ARG A 394 0.51 -2.08 5.46
CA ARG A 394 -0.91 -1.91 5.82
C ARG A 394 -1.09 -1.37 7.24
N SER A 395 -0.38 -1.97 8.21
CA SER A 395 -0.49 -1.56 9.62
C SER A 395 0.00 -0.13 9.86
N GLU A 396 0.94 0.37 9.06
CA GLU A 396 1.46 1.75 9.18
C GLU A 396 0.53 2.73 8.45
N LEU A 397 -0.02 2.34 7.28
CA LEU A 397 -1.01 3.12 6.54
C LEU A 397 -2.31 3.34 7.32
N CYS A 398 -2.79 2.32 8.05
CA CYS A 398 -3.98 2.45 8.91
C CYS A 398 -3.78 3.42 10.09
N GLU A 399 -2.54 3.67 10.50
CA GLU A 399 -2.18 4.56 11.62
C GLU A 399 -1.92 6.00 11.17
N LEU A 400 -2.05 6.30 9.87
CA LEU A 400 -2.06 7.69 9.41
C LEU A 400 -3.33 8.37 9.92
N LEU A 401 -3.15 9.48 10.62
CA LEU A 401 -4.21 10.31 11.17
C LEU A 401 -4.32 11.61 10.37
N ILE A 402 -5.49 12.25 10.41
CA ILE A 402 -5.69 13.58 9.85
C ILE A 402 -4.76 14.57 10.57
N GLY A 403 -3.97 15.32 9.80
CA GLY A 403 -2.91 16.19 10.30
C GLY A 403 -1.56 15.49 10.49
N CYS A 404 -1.34 14.31 9.89
CA CYS A 404 -0.08 13.58 9.94
C CYS A 404 1.05 14.23 9.12
N ARG A 405 0.73 15.13 8.18
CA ARG A 405 1.70 15.80 7.33
C ARG A 405 2.60 16.73 8.12
N ARG A 406 3.89 16.74 7.78
CA ARG A 406 4.92 17.61 8.33
C ARG A 406 5.78 18.14 7.19
N THR A 407 6.09 19.42 7.27
CA THR A 407 6.95 20.12 6.30
C THR A 407 8.04 20.83 7.09
N LEU A 408 9.29 20.52 6.78
CA LEU A 408 10.46 21.15 7.39
C LEU A 408 11.31 21.75 6.28
N GLU A 409 11.53 23.06 6.34
CA GLU A 409 12.54 23.72 5.51
C GLU A 409 13.90 23.53 6.16
N THR A 410 14.77 22.73 5.54
CA THR A 410 16.11 22.42 6.07
C THR A 410 17.16 23.45 5.64
N ALA A 411 16.90 24.16 4.54
CA ALA A 411 17.68 25.29 4.02
C ALA A 411 16.78 26.08 3.04
N PRO A 412 17.11 27.32 2.64
CA PRO A 412 16.31 28.10 1.71
C PRO A 412 16.01 27.32 0.42
N GLY A 413 14.74 27.03 0.16
CA GLY A 413 14.28 26.28 -1.02
C GLY A 413 14.41 24.74 -0.91
N MET A 414 15.00 24.20 0.17
CA MET A 414 15.07 22.77 0.44
C MET A 414 14.00 22.36 1.44
N VAL A 415 12.86 21.90 0.91
CA VAL A 415 11.71 21.48 1.70
C VAL A 415 11.68 19.96 1.83
N ARG A 416 11.66 19.47 3.07
CA ARG A 416 11.50 18.06 3.39
C ARG A 416 10.07 17.79 3.85
N HIS A 417 9.41 16.86 3.17
CA HIS A 417 8.09 16.37 3.54
C HIS A 417 8.21 15.08 4.36
N SER A 418 7.48 14.99 5.46
CA SER A 418 7.32 13.75 6.22
C SER A 418 5.88 13.48 6.65
N LEU A 419 5.59 12.22 6.94
CA LEU A 419 4.32 11.75 7.48
C LEU A 419 4.55 11.12 8.85
N ALA A 420 3.84 11.60 9.86
CA ALA A 420 3.80 10.99 11.19
C ALA A 420 2.88 9.75 11.19
N SER A 421 3.38 8.62 11.65
CA SER A 421 2.65 7.34 11.74
C SER A 421 3.13 6.54 12.96
N LYS A 422 2.75 5.26 13.07
CA LYS A 422 3.22 4.34 14.10
C LYS A 422 3.75 3.03 13.50
N ILE A 423 4.88 2.56 14.01
CA ILE A 423 5.34 1.20 13.75
C ILE A 423 4.63 0.25 14.71
N ILE A 424 3.81 -0.65 14.15
CA ILE A 424 3.07 -1.67 14.93
C ILE A 424 3.82 -3.00 14.99
N LYS A 425 4.46 -3.42 13.90
CA LYS A 425 5.02 -4.78 13.81
C LYS A 425 6.27 -4.94 14.67
N GLY A 426 6.25 -5.91 15.58
CA GLY A 426 7.41 -6.24 16.44
C GLY A 426 7.66 -5.21 17.54
N LYS A 427 6.66 -4.36 17.81
CA LYS A 427 6.62 -3.40 18.92
C LYS A 427 5.51 -3.80 19.89
N GLU A 428 5.52 -3.19 21.06
CA GLU A 428 4.47 -3.34 22.06
C GLU A 428 3.10 -2.87 21.53
N LEU A 429 2.04 -3.23 22.24
CA LEU A 429 0.68 -2.86 21.88
C LEU A 429 0.56 -1.34 21.77
N GLY A 430 0.00 -0.88 20.65
CA GLY A 430 -0.14 0.53 20.30
C GLY A 430 1.04 1.14 19.54
N GLY A 431 2.13 0.39 19.38
CA GLY A 431 3.23 0.75 18.50
C GLY A 431 4.05 1.94 18.97
N VAL A 432 5.09 2.24 18.19
CA VAL A 432 6.01 3.35 18.46
C VAL A 432 5.78 4.44 17.42
N ALA A 433 5.63 5.69 17.86
CA ALA A 433 5.54 6.85 16.97
C ALA A 433 6.80 6.94 16.10
N ASP A 434 6.60 7.18 14.81
CA ASP A 434 7.70 7.25 13.86
C ASP A 434 7.32 8.11 12.66
N GLU A 435 8.31 8.58 11.94
CA GLU A 435 8.13 9.42 10.76
C GLU A 435 8.56 8.71 9.48
N TRP A 436 7.89 9.05 8.38
CA TRP A 436 8.23 8.61 7.04
C TRP A 436 8.61 9.83 6.22
N ILE A 437 9.84 9.89 5.73
CA ILE A 437 10.23 10.90 4.75
C ILE A 437 9.60 10.50 3.42
N VAL A 438 8.87 11.41 2.79
CA VAL A 438 8.10 11.12 1.57
C VAL A 438 8.37 12.16 0.49
N LEU A 439 8.08 11.79 -0.75
CA LEU A 439 8.12 12.71 -1.89
C LEU A 439 6.92 13.68 -1.83
N LYS A 440 7.02 14.78 -2.58
CA LYS A 440 5.99 15.82 -2.64
C LYS A 440 4.64 15.27 -3.11
N GLU A 441 4.65 14.34 -4.05
CA GLU A 441 3.45 13.72 -4.64
C GLU A 441 2.68 12.93 -3.59
N VAL A 442 3.39 12.23 -2.70
CA VAL A 442 2.76 11.54 -1.55
C VAL A 442 2.19 12.56 -0.57
N HIS A 443 2.92 13.63 -0.30
CA HIS A 443 2.45 14.69 0.58
C HIS A 443 1.18 15.39 0.03
N GLN A 444 1.10 15.62 -1.28
CA GLN A 444 -0.10 16.14 -1.96
C GLN A 444 -1.25 15.14 -1.97
N ALA A 445 -0.97 13.86 -2.23
CA ALA A 445 -1.98 12.80 -2.15
C ALA A 445 -2.60 12.71 -0.75
N ILE A 446 -1.80 12.85 0.30
CA ILE A 446 -2.32 12.89 1.68
C ILE A 446 -3.15 14.15 1.93
N ALA A 447 -2.73 15.32 1.41
CA ALA A 447 -3.53 16.54 1.51
C ALA A 447 -4.92 16.36 0.90
N LEU A 448 -4.99 15.81 -0.32
CA LEU A 448 -6.27 15.51 -0.97
C LEU A 448 -7.09 14.48 -0.17
N ALA A 449 -6.45 13.47 0.42
CA ALA A 449 -7.15 12.49 1.27
C ALA A 449 -7.76 13.13 2.53
N GLU A 450 -7.10 14.15 3.11
CA GLU A 450 -7.62 14.93 4.23
C GLU A 450 -8.82 15.78 3.80
N ASP A 451 -8.72 16.48 2.67
CA ASP A 451 -9.78 17.34 2.13
C ASP A 451 -11.04 16.54 1.74
N LEU A 452 -10.84 15.33 1.20
CA LEU A 452 -11.91 14.40 0.85
C LEU A 452 -12.44 13.60 2.05
N HIS A 453 -11.97 13.86 3.27
CA HIS A 453 -12.42 13.14 4.45
C HIS A 453 -13.83 13.55 4.87
N ASP A 454 -14.70 12.59 5.24
CA ASP A 454 -16.08 12.84 5.71
C ASP A 454 -16.14 13.62 7.02
N ASP A 455 -15.11 13.45 7.83
CA ASP A 455 -14.96 14.08 9.13
C ASP A 455 -13.50 14.55 9.30
N PRO A 456 -13.15 15.78 8.86
CA PRO A 456 -11.76 16.24 8.81
C PRO A 456 -11.20 16.68 10.17
N ARG A 457 -11.62 16.03 11.28
CA ARG A 457 -11.12 16.33 12.62
C ARG A 457 -9.71 15.78 12.81
N CYS A 458 -8.79 16.62 13.29
CA CYS A 458 -7.41 16.22 13.57
C CYS A 458 -7.40 15.06 14.58
N GLY A 459 -6.60 14.03 14.30
CA GLY A 459 -6.49 12.82 15.12
C GLY A 459 -7.43 11.68 14.72
N GLU A 460 -8.40 11.92 13.83
CA GLU A 460 -9.19 10.84 13.22
C GLU A 460 -8.36 10.01 12.24
N SER A 461 -8.74 8.76 12.01
CA SER A 461 -8.00 7.89 11.08
C SER A 461 -8.24 8.30 9.63
N LEU A 462 -7.16 8.56 8.89
CA LEU A 462 -7.21 9.05 7.51
C LEU A 462 -7.77 7.99 6.53
N PHE A 463 -7.38 6.74 6.71
CA PHE A 463 -7.80 5.61 5.86
C PHE A 463 -8.60 4.53 6.63
N GLY A 464 -8.51 4.50 7.97
CA GLY A 464 -9.19 3.51 8.80
C GLY A 464 -8.77 2.06 8.52
N ALA A 465 -9.60 1.12 8.98
CA ALA A 465 -9.45 -0.30 8.70
C ALA A 465 -9.92 -0.64 7.28
N PHE A 466 -9.10 -0.36 6.27
CA PHE A 466 -9.45 -0.57 4.87
C PHE A 466 -9.23 -2.04 4.41
N ALA A 467 -10.05 -2.55 3.48
CA ALA A 467 -9.83 -3.83 2.78
C ALA A 467 -9.06 -3.59 1.47
N TRP A 468 -7.96 -4.27 1.15
CA TRP A 468 -7.19 -3.95 -0.06
C TRP A 468 -7.92 -4.19 -1.42
N GLU A 469 -9.14 -4.74 -1.43
CA GLU A 469 -9.91 -5.05 -2.67
C GLU A 469 -10.23 -3.83 -3.56
N TYR A 470 -9.85 -2.62 -3.14
CA TYR A 470 -10.08 -1.34 -3.82
C TYR A 470 -9.36 -1.13 -5.16
N ALA A 471 -8.24 -1.83 -5.43
CA ALA A 471 -7.59 -1.73 -6.74
C ALA A 471 -8.54 -2.15 -7.89
N ASN A 472 -9.53 -3.01 -7.60
CA ASN A 472 -10.52 -3.46 -8.58
C ASN A 472 -11.55 -2.37 -8.89
N SER A 473 -12.01 -1.61 -7.88
CA SER A 473 -12.97 -0.52 -8.07
C SER A 473 -12.33 0.64 -8.85
N LEU A 474 -11.09 1.00 -8.49
CA LEU A 474 -10.30 1.98 -9.22
C LEU A 474 -10.08 1.52 -10.68
N ARG A 475 -9.64 0.28 -10.90
CA ARG A 475 -9.49 -0.31 -12.23
C ARG A 475 -10.80 -0.25 -13.03
N ALA A 476 -11.92 -0.66 -12.43
CA ALA A 476 -13.21 -0.68 -13.10
C ALA A 476 -13.63 0.74 -13.56
N TRP A 477 -13.36 1.76 -12.74
CA TRP A 477 -13.64 3.14 -13.11
C TRP A 477 -12.73 3.66 -14.23
N VAL A 478 -11.40 3.44 -14.10
CA VAL A 478 -10.41 3.84 -15.11
C VAL A 478 -10.71 3.20 -16.46
N ASN A 479 -11.03 1.90 -16.47
CA ASN A 479 -11.37 1.16 -17.68
C ASN A 479 -12.79 1.48 -18.19
N GLY A 480 -13.61 2.18 -17.40
CA GLY A 480 -15.00 2.52 -17.69
C GLY A 480 -15.16 3.77 -18.57
N ALA A 481 -16.41 4.24 -18.69
CA ALA A 481 -16.72 5.42 -19.52
C ALA A 481 -16.06 6.71 -19.00
N GLY A 482 -15.94 6.85 -17.67
CA GLY A 482 -15.29 8.00 -17.03
C GLY A 482 -13.82 8.14 -17.40
N GLY A 483 -13.03 7.07 -17.21
CA GLY A 483 -11.61 7.09 -17.53
C GLY A 483 -11.32 7.17 -19.04
N ARG A 484 -12.08 6.46 -19.88
CA ARG A 484 -11.93 6.56 -21.35
C ARG A 484 -12.15 7.97 -21.88
N ARG A 485 -13.15 8.69 -21.35
CA ARG A 485 -13.42 10.08 -21.72
C ARG A 485 -12.24 10.99 -21.39
N LEU A 486 -11.58 10.74 -20.27
CA LEU A 486 -10.41 11.49 -19.79
C LEU A 486 -9.09 11.03 -20.43
N GLY A 487 -9.11 10.07 -21.37
CA GLY A 487 -7.91 9.59 -22.06
C GLY A 487 -7.02 8.69 -21.21
N LEU A 488 -7.54 8.14 -20.10
CA LEU A 488 -6.75 7.25 -19.24
C LEU A 488 -6.49 5.91 -19.92
N ALA A 489 -5.23 5.47 -19.90
CA ALA A 489 -4.83 4.16 -20.40
C ALA A 489 -5.52 3.04 -19.60
N PRO A 490 -6.08 2.02 -20.27
CA PRO A 490 -6.74 0.92 -19.58
C PRO A 490 -5.72 0.13 -18.74
N ILE A 491 -6.08 -0.18 -17.50
CA ILE A 491 -5.29 -0.98 -16.58
C ILE A 491 -5.61 -2.46 -16.84
N PRO A 492 -4.64 -3.29 -17.26
CA PRO A 492 -4.86 -4.71 -17.52
C PRO A 492 -5.29 -5.49 -16.28
N GLU A 493 -5.94 -6.63 -16.52
CA GLU A 493 -6.27 -7.56 -15.45
C GLU A 493 -5.02 -8.17 -14.81
N GLY A 494 -5.05 -8.29 -13.48
CA GLY A 494 -3.96 -8.89 -12.72
C GLY A 494 -3.99 -8.53 -11.25
N LYS A 495 -3.16 -9.24 -10.48
CA LYS A 495 -3.13 -9.11 -9.03
C LYS A 495 -2.24 -7.94 -8.61
N VAL A 496 -2.81 -7.00 -7.86
CA VAL A 496 -2.07 -5.92 -7.21
C VAL A 496 -2.35 -5.99 -5.70
N ASN A 497 -1.30 -6.04 -4.88
CA ASN A 497 -1.43 -5.93 -3.44
C ASN A 497 -0.32 -5.09 -2.79
N LEU A 498 -0.57 -4.57 -1.58
CA LEU A 498 0.40 -3.78 -0.82
C LEU A 498 1.78 -4.42 -0.73
N ARG A 499 1.85 -5.75 -0.59
CA ARG A 499 3.13 -6.44 -0.51
C ARG A 499 3.86 -6.44 -1.84
N MET A 500 3.13 -6.55 -2.96
CA MET A 500 3.68 -6.43 -4.31
C MET A 500 4.14 -4.99 -4.58
N LEU A 501 3.34 -3.98 -4.26
CA LEU A 501 3.72 -2.56 -4.42
C LEU A 501 4.99 -2.22 -3.62
N ARG A 502 5.02 -2.62 -2.35
CA ARG A 502 6.22 -2.45 -1.50
C ARG A 502 7.43 -3.21 -2.05
N ARG A 503 7.23 -4.41 -2.63
CA ARG A 503 8.31 -5.18 -3.28
C ARG A 503 8.81 -4.48 -4.53
N THR A 504 7.91 -3.97 -5.37
CA THR A 504 8.24 -3.16 -6.55
C THR A 504 9.09 -1.97 -6.13
N LEU A 505 8.64 -1.12 -5.19
CA LEU A 505 9.47 0.01 -4.71
C LEU A 505 10.82 -0.45 -4.18
N ALA A 506 10.87 -1.53 -3.39
CA ALA A 506 12.13 -2.05 -2.88
C ALA A 506 13.11 -2.43 -3.98
N MET A 507 12.61 -2.99 -5.10
CA MET A 507 13.43 -3.32 -6.27
C MET A 507 13.86 -2.05 -7.01
N GLU A 508 12.92 -1.15 -7.32
CA GLU A 508 13.22 0.11 -8.00
C GLU A 508 14.26 0.95 -7.26
N VAL A 509 14.15 1.05 -5.94
CA VAL A 509 15.13 1.76 -5.12
C VAL A 509 16.44 0.98 -5.08
N ALA A 510 16.41 -0.35 -4.92
CA ALA A 510 17.63 -1.16 -4.88
C ALA A 510 18.42 -1.11 -6.20
N TYR A 511 17.76 -0.95 -7.33
CA TYR A 511 18.39 -0.83 -8.65
C TYR A 511 19.10 0.50 -8.88
N ARG A 512 18.97 1.47 -7.98
CA ARG A 512 19.72 2.73 -8.04
C ARG A 512 21.10 2.61 -7.40
N PRO A 513 22.07 3.47 -7.79
CA PRO A 513 23.32 3.67 -7.07
C PRO A 513 23.14 3.77 -5.55
N ASN A 514 23.88 2.97 -4.75
CA ASN A 514 23.73 2.87 -3.29
C ASN A 514 22.31 2.54 -2.78
N GLY A 515 21.43 2.15 -3.71
CA GLY A 515 20.00 2.01 -3.52
C GLY A 515 19.61 0.87 -2.58
N MET A 516 20.45 -0.15 -2.43
CA MET A 516 20.19 -1.25 -1.52
C MET A 516 20.22 -0.83 -0.04
N LEU A 517 21.18 0.01 0.35
CA LEU A 517 21.25 0.54 1.72
C LEU A 517 20.12 1.56 1.93
N ALA A 518 19.87 2.42 0.94
CA ALA A 518 18.75 3.37 0.94
C ALA A 518 17.39 2.65 1.07
N ALA A 519 17.16 1.58 0.32
CA ALA A 519 15.96 0.75 0.41
C ALA A 519 15.82 0.13 1.80
N LYS A 520 16.91 -0.39 2.39
CA LYS A 520 16.88 -0.97 3.75
C LYS A 520 16.54 0.06 4.82
N ILE A 521 17.07 1.27 4.72
CA ILE A 521 16.81 2.38 5.64
C ILE A 521 15.37 2.89 5.45
N ALA A 522 15.00 3.28 4.22
CA ALA A 522 13.69 3.84 3.87
C ALA A 522 12.55 2.88 4.21
N LEU A 523 12.74 1.58 3.99
CA LEU A 523 11.73 0.56 4.29
C LEU A 523 11.83 0.01 5.72
N LYS A 524 12.65 0.61 6.60
CA LYS A 524 12.76 0.24 8.02
C LYS A 524 13.10 -1.25 8.22
N HIS A 525 13.99 -1.76 7.35
CA HIS A 525 14.55 -3.12 7.45
C HIS A 525 15.88 -3.16 8.22
N VAL A 526 16.54 -2.01 8.40
CA VAL A 526 17.74 -1.81 9.24
C VAL A 526 17.62 -0.43 9.89
N SER A 527 17.96 -0.29 11.18
CA SER A 527 18.07 1.01 11.85
C SER A 527 19.39 1.68 11.50
N VAL A 528 19.37 3.00 11.25
CA VAL A 528 20.56 3.82 10.92
C VAL A 528 21.68 3.73 11.97
N VAL A 529 21.34 3.37 13.21
CA VAL A 529 22.29 3.25 14.35
C VAL A 529 23.18 1.99 14.28
N THR A 530 22.98 1.07 13.34
CA THR A 530 23.70 -0.23 13.31
C THR A 530 24.24 -0.65 11.94
N THR A 531 24.51 0.30 11.04
CA THR A 531 24.89 -0.02 9.65
C THR A 531 26.34 -0.43 9.42
N GLU A 532 27.25 -0.34 10.39
CA GLU A 532 28.65 -0.72 10.18
C GLU A 532 28.99 -2.19 10.54
N GLY A 533 28.12 -2.90 11.27
CA GLY A 533 28.51 -4.18 11.89
C GLY A 533 27.99 -5.50 11.29
N TYR A 534 27.03 -5.50 10.35
CA TYR A 534 26.23 -6.72 10.07
C TYR A 534 26.11 -7.14 8.59
N ALA A 535 27.02 -6.70 7.72
CA ALA A 535 26.99 -7.09 6.30
C ALA A 535 27.42 -8.55 6.02
N ALA A 536 27.77 -9.37 7.02
CA ALA A 536 28.33 -10.71 6.81
C ALA A 536 27.70 -11.81 7.69
N ARG A 537 26.41 -12.11 7.52
CA ARG A 537 25.84 -13.40 7.99
C ARG A 537 25.34 -14.24 6.81
N PRO A 538 25.99 -15.37 6.48
CA PRO A 538 25.51 -16.30 5.46
C PRO A 538 24.16 -16.93 5.85
N GLY A 539 23.23 -17.06 4.88
CA GLY A 539 22.07 -17.96 4.97
C GLY A 539 20.68 -17.35 5.23
N GLY A 540 20.57 -16.05 5.57
CA GLY A 540 19.29 -15.39 5.81
C GLY A 540 18.56 -14.92 4.54
N ALA A 541 17.28 -14.51 4.64
CA ALA A 541 16.55 -13.83 3.56
C ALA A 541 17.29 -12.58 3.04
N GLN A 542 18.16 -12.00 3.87
CA GLN A 542 19.07 -10.91 3.53
C GLN A 542 20.18 -11.34 2.57
N ALA A 543 20.83 -12.49 2.78
CA ALA A 543 21.86 -13.02 1.89
C ALA A 543 21.29 -13.41 0.52
N LYS A 544 20.01 -13.79 0.48
CA LYS A 544 19.30 -14.17 -0.75
C LYS A 544 18.87 -12.97 -1.56
N LEU A 545 18.32 -11.93 -0.91
CA LEU A 545 18.08 -10.65 -1.56
C LEU A 545 19.40 -10.05 -2.07
N LEU A 546 20.50 -10.19 -1.32
CA LEU A 546 21.83 -9.79 -1.77
C LEU A 546 22.29 -10.57 -3.01
N ALA A 547 22.10 -11.90 -3.05
CA ALA A 547 22.47 -12.71 -4.20
C ALA A 547 21.58 -12.43 -5.44
N GLU A 548 20.28 -12.27 -5.25
CA GLU A 548 19.31 -11.91 -6.29
C GLU A 548 19.60 -10.50 -6.84
N ILE A 549 19.88 -9.53 -5.95
CA ILE A 549 20.29 -8.19 -6.36
C ILE A 549 21.64 -8.26 -7.09
N ASN A 550 22.63 -9.03 -6.64
CA ASN A 550 23.90 -9.16 -7.35
C ASN A 550 23.70 -9.75 -8.77
N LEU A 551 22.80 -10.72 -8.93
CA LEU A 551 22.48 -11.31 -10.24
C LEU A 551 21.79 -10.31 -11.17
N HIS A 552 20.80 -9.56 -10.65
CA HIS A 552 20.16 -8.48 -11.41
C HIS A 552 21.09 -7.29 -11.66
N GLU A 553 22.00 -6.97 -10.74
CA GLU A 553 23.05 -5.97 -10.94
C GLU A 553 23.96 -6.38 -12.09
N GLN A 554 24.33 -7.66 -12.19
CA GLN A 554 25.18 -8.17 -13.27
C GLN A 554 24.45 -8.13 -14.63
N ASP A 555 23.19 -8.56 -14.69
CA ASP A 555 22.38 -8.51 -15.91
C ASP A 555 22.13 -7.07 -16.38
N ARG A 556 21.81 -6.17 -15.44
CA ARG A 556 21.68 -4.73 -15.70
C ARG A 556 23.00 -4.14 -16.20
N ASN A 557 24.11 -4.40 -15.51
CA ASN A 557 25.41 -3.85 -15.89
C ASN A 557 25.84 -4.33 -17.28
N THR A 558 25.56 -5.60 -17.61
CA THR A 558 25.85 -6.16 -18.94
C THR A 558 24.97 -5.51 -20.01
N SER A 559 23.68 -5.33 -19.73
CA SER A 559 22.74 -4.64 -20.62
C SER A 559 23.13 -3.18 -20.85
N LEU A 560 23.57 -2.49 -19.81
CA LEU A 560 24.02 -1.11 -19.88
C LEU A 560 25.36 -0.97 -20.62
N ALA A 561 26.32 -1.86 -20.36
CA ALA A 561 27.57 -1.90 -21.12
C ALA A 561 27.32 -2.16 -22.61
N LEU A 562 26.35 -3.01 -22.95
CA LEU A 562 25.92 -3.24 -24.33
C LEU A 562 25.27 -1.99 -24.94
N ALA A 563 24.43 -1.26 -24.18
CA ALA A 563 23.84 -0.01 -24.64
C ALA A 563 24.91 1.05 -24.93
N GLU A 564 25.88 1.25 -24.03
CA GLU A 564 26.97 2.20 -24.24
C GLU A 564 27.92 1.78 -25.36
N PHE A 565 28.12 0.48 -25.57
CA PHE A 565 28.85 -0.02 -26.73
C PHE A 565 28.13 0.32 -28.04
N ARG A 566 26.79 0.19 -28.07
CA ARG A 566 25.97 0.59 -29.23
C ARG A 566 25.99 2.10 -29.45
N HIS A 567 25.96 2.90 -28.39
CA HIS A 567 26.13 4.36 -28.47
C HIS A 567 27.47 4.72 -29.12
N TYR A 568 28.56 4.08 -28.68
CA TYR A 568 29.88 4.23 -29.29
C TYR A 568 29.88 3.90 -30.79
N GLN A 569 29.26 2.79 -31.19
CA GLN A 569 29.12 2.41 -32.61
C GLN A 569 28.29 3.41 -33.43
N GLN A 570 27.39 4.15 -32.78
CA GLN A 570 26.57 5.21 -33.38
C GLN A 570 27.24 6.59 -33.35
N GLY A 571 28.48 6.69 -32.84
CA GLY A 571 29.22 7.95 -32.73
C GLY A 571 28.90 8.78 -31.48
N ILE A 572 28.05 8.28 -30.58
CA ILE A 572 27.78 8.92 -29.28
C ILE A 572 28.88 8.48 -28.32
N MET A 573 29.77 9.41 -27.99
CA MET A 573 30.97 9.10 -27.21
C MET A 573 30.75 9.35 -25.71
N PRO A 574 31.38 8.56 -24.82
CA PRO A 574 31.44 8.90 -23.40
C PRO A 574 32.30 10.14 -23.16
N ALA A 575 31.95 10.93 -22.15
CA ALA A 575 32.69 12.11 -21.69
C ALA A 575 33.41 11.87 -20.35
N GLY A 576 34.25 12.81 -19.92
CA GLY A 576 34.96 12.77 -18.64
C GLY A 576 36.30 12.02 -18.63
N PRO A 577 37.01 12.01 -17.49
CA PRO A 577 38.43 11.60 -17.43
C PRO A 577 38.69 10.14 -17.78
N GLY A 578 37.71 9.24 -17.58
CA GLY A 578 37.82 7.83 -17.93
C GLY A 578 37.33 7.48 -19.34
N ALA A 579 36.89 8.45 -20.14
CA ALA A 579 36.28 8.22 -21.45
C ALA A 579 37.24 7.52 -22.42
N GLN A 580 38.48 8.00 -22.52
CA GLN A 580 39.48 7.45 -23.46
C GLN A 580 39.77 5.96 -23.20
N ASP A 581 39.84 5.55 -21.93
CA ASP A 581 40.06 4.16 -21.56
C ASP A 581 38.85 3.28 -21.91
N LEU A 582 37.62 3.80 -21.78
CA LEU A 582 36.41 3.09 -22.19
C LEU A 582 36.31 2.98 -23.72
N ILE A 583 36.60 4.06 -24.46
CA ILE A 583 36.62 4.09 -25.93
C ILE A 583 37.65 3.08 -26.46
N ARG A 584 38.86 3.05 -25.89
CA ARG A 584 39.88 2.06 -26.27
C ARG A 584 39.41 0.63 -26.03
N PHE A 585 38.69 0.38 -24.94
CA PHE A 585 38.11 -0.93 -24.67
C PHE A 585 37.04 -1.30 -25.70
N PHE A 586 36.13 -0.39 -26.07
CA PHE A 586 35.13 -0.63 -27.10
C PHE A 586 35.75 -0.86 -28.48
N ALA A 587 36.77 -0.08 -28.87
CA ALA A 587 37.52 -0.31 -30.11
C ALA A 587 38.14 -1.72 -30.14
N HIS A 588 38.70 -2.20 -29.03
CA HIS A 588 39.23 -3.57 -28.93
C HIS A 588 38.14 -4.64 -29.11
N VAL A 589 36.94 -4.41 -28.59
CA VAL A 589 35.80 -5.32 -28.77
C VAL A 589 35.35 -5.35 -30.23
N ASP A 590 35.26 -4.19 -30.90
CA ASP A 590 34.96 -4.11 -32.34
C ASP A 590 36.01 -4.84 -33.20
N ASP A 591 37.30 -4.70 -32.88
CA ASP A 591 38.39 -5.43 -33.55
C ASP A 591 38.22 -6.95 -33.40
N GLN A 592 37.89 -7.42 -32.19
CA GLN A 592 37.64 -8.85 -31.95
C GLN A 592 36.43 -9.36 -32.74
N ILE A 593 35.34 -8.60 -32.77
CA ILE A 593 34.14 -8.96 -33.56
C ILE A 593 34.49 -9.03 -35.06
N THR A 594 35.28 -8.08 -35.55
CA THR A 594 35.71 -8.01 -36.95
C THR A 594 36.59 -9.21 -37.30
N GLN A 595 37.58 -9.53 -36.46
CA GLN A 595 38.47 -10.69 -36.65
C GLN A 595 37.68 -12.00 -36.67
N HIS A 596 36.74 -12.20 -35.73
CA HIS A 596 35.87 -13.38 -35.72
C HIS A 596 35.01 -13.50 -36.99
N THR A 597 34.47 -12.37 -37.47
CA THR A 597 33.67 -12.33 -38.69
C THR A 597 34.51 -12.66 -39.93
N THR A 598 35.74 -12.16 -40.01
CA THR A 598 36.67 -12.46 -41.12
C THR A 598 37.17 -13.91 -41.12
N ALA A 599 37.38 -14.51 -39.95
CA ALA A 599 37.85 -15.89 -39.82
C ALA A 599 36.75 -16.95 -40.08
N SER A 600 35.47 -16.57 -39.99
CA SER A 600 34.34 -17.48 -40.21
C SER A 600 33.13 -16.72 -40.81
N PRO A 601 33.12 -16.47 -42.13
CA PRO A 601 32.12 -15.65 -42.80
C PRO A 601 30.66 -16.15 -42.67
N HIS A 602 30.48 -17.43 -42.30
CA HIS A 602 29.17 -18.07 -42.14
C HIS A 602 28.61 -18.00 -40.71
N VAL A 603 29.37 -17.50 -39.74
CA VAL A 603 28.93 -17.33 -38.34
C VAL A 603 28.72 -15.84 -38.09
N ARG A 604 27.46 -15.40 -38.03
CA ARG A 604 27.14 -14.05 -37.52
C ARG A 604 27.37 -14.08 -36.01
N SER A 605 28.29 -13.27 -35.51
CA SER A 605 28.46 -13.03 -34.07
C SER A 605 27.11 -12.59 -33.49
N GLY A 606 26.58 -13.39 -32.55
CA GLY A 606 25.29 -13.12 -31.95
C GLY A 606 25.38 -12.01 -30.91
N ASP A 607 24.25 -11.38 -30.59
CA ASP A 607 24.10 -10.42 -29.47
C ASP A 607 24.64 -11.00 -28.14
N GLN A 608 24.66 -12.32 -27.99
CA GLN A 608 25.21 -13.03 -26.84
C GLN A 608 26.74 -13.06 -26.81
N ASP A 609 27.41 -13.13 -27.96
CA ASP A 609 28.87 -13.13 -28.05
C ASP A 609 29.42 -11.76 -27.63
N VAL A 610 28.76 -10.69 -28.06
CA VAL A 610 29.08 -9.32 -27.63
C VAL A 610 28.87 -9.16 -26.13
N ARG A 611 27.76 -9.67 -25.56
CA ARG A 611 27.56 -9.67 -24.10
C ARG A 611 28.69 -10.39 -23.36
N ASN A 612 29.18 -11.51 -23.87
CA ASN A 612 30.29 -12.24 -23.27
C ASN A 612 31.60 -11.45 -23.29
N LEU A 613 31.91 -10.73 -24.38
CA LEU A 613 33.09 -9.85 -24.48
C LEU A 613 33.00 -8.65 -23.51
N LEU A 614 31.79 -8.12 -23.29
CA LEU A 614 31.54 -6.99 -22.40
C LEU A 614 31.45 -7.39 -20.91
N ALA A 615 31.16 -8.65 -20.60
CA ALA A 615 30.89 -9.14 -19.24
C ALA A 615 31.97 -8.75 -18.23
N LYS A 616 33.26 -8.95 -18.58
CA LYS A 616 34.38 -8.61 -17.70
C LYS A 616 34.44 -7.11 -17.35
N ARG A 617 34.05 -6.24 -18.28
CA ARG A 617 34.00 -4.79 -18.06
C ARG A 617 32.74 -4.41 -17.29
N ALA A 618 31.61 -5.03 -17.59
CA ALA A 618 30.34 -4.86 -16.87
C ALA A 618 30.45 -5.25 -15.38
N ASP A 619 31.25 -6.27 -15.05
CA ASP A 619 31.50 -6.66 -13.65
C ASP A 619 32.22 -5.58 -12.83
N THR A 620 32.93 -4.66 -13.50
CA THR A 620 33.61 -3.52 -12.85
C THR A 620 32.74 -2.27 -12.77
N LEU A 621 31.52 -2.31 -13.31
CA LEU A 621 30.66 -1.14 -13.43
C LEU A 621 29.91 -0.85 -12.13
N HIS A 622 30.19 0.32 -11.56
CA HIS A 622 29.44 0.89 -10.44
C HIS A 622 28.72 2.14 -10.91
N LEU A 623 27.38 2.13 -10.78
CA LEU A 623 26.56 3.26 -11.17
C LEU A 623 26.57 4.32 -10.07
N SER A 624 26.61 5.58 -10.48
CA SER A 624 26.35 6.78 -9.68
C SER A 624 25.31 7.63 -10.41
N SER A 625 24.63 8.54 -9.73
CA SER A 625 23.64 9.43 -10.37
C SER A 625 24.29 10.38 -11.39
N ALA A 626 25.53 10.80 -11.14
CA ALA A 626 26.25 11.76 -11.97
C ALA A 626 27.24 11.12 -12.95
N ASN A 627 27.54 9.83 -12.83
CA ASN A 627 28.55 9.16 -13.65
C ASN A 627 28.44 7.63 -13.60
N TYR A 628 29.06 6.97 -14.57
CA TYR A 628 29.43 5.55 -14.47
C TYR A 628 30.87 5.43 -13.98
N CYS A 629 31.13 4.51 -13.05
CA CYS A 629 32.46 4.21 -12.55
C CYS A 629 32.89 2.81 -13.01
N TRP A 630 33.88 2.76 -13.90
CA TRP A 630 34.48 1.52 -14.38
C TRP A 630 35.65 1.15 -13.47
N PHE A 631 35.35 0.56 -12.32
CA PHE A 631 36.28 0.25 -11.24
C PHE A 631 37.22 -0.92 -11.59
N ALA A 632 38.01 -0.75 -12.65
CA ALA A 632 38.98 -1.74 -13.12
C ALA A 632 40.24 -1.83 -12.24
N ASP A 633 40.68 -0.72 -11.64
CA ASP A 633 41.91 -0.63 -10.86
C ASP A 633 41.70 0.18 -9.58
N PRO A 634 41.73 -0.43 -8.38
CA PRO A 634 41.59 0.27 -7.10
C PRO A 634 42.62 1.38 -6.88
N SER A 635 43.83 1.27 -7.46
CA SER A 635 44.89 2.26 -7.32
C SER A 635 44.63 3.54 -8.11
N LYS A 636 43.71 3.51 -9.08
CA LYS A 636 43.28 4.67 -9.87
C LYS A 636 42.07 5.38 -9.29
N ALA A 637 41.36 4.75 -8.34
CA ALA A 637 40.13 5.27 -7.78
C ALA A 637 40.41 6.45 -6.83
N LEU A 638 40.05 7.66 -7.26
CA LEU A 638 40.27 8.88 -6.49
C LEU A 638 39.55 8.85 -5.13
N CYS A 639 38.35 8.27 -5.07
CA CYS A 639 37.59 8.13 -3.83
C CYS A 639 38.33 7.29 -2.78
N LEU A 640 39.06 6.24 -3.18
CA LEU A 640 39.85 5.41 -2.26
C LEU A 640 41.12 6.11 -1.79
N LYS A 641 41.74 6.92 -2.65
CA LYS A 641 42.89 7.76 -2.29
C LYS A 641 42.51 8.82 -1.26
N LEU A 642 41.39 9.51 -1.49
CA LEU A 642 40.88 10.55 -0.59
C LEU A 642 40.44 9.96 0.76
N ALA A 643 39.92 8.73 0.77
CA ALA A 643 39.52 8.03 1.98
C ALA A 643 40.68 7.37 2.76
N GLY A 644 41.88 7.29 2.19
CA GLY A 644 43.01 6.58 2.80
C GLY A 644 42.84 5.06 2.83
N THR A 645 42.00 4.48 1.97
CA THR A 645 41.69 3.04 1.93
C THR A 645 42.05 2.41 0.56
N PRO A 646 43.34 2.36 0.18
CA PRO A 646 43.75 1.94 -1.17
C PRO A 646 43.46 0.46 -1.48
N ASN A 647 43.27 -0.37 -0.46
CA ASN A 647 43.03 -1.82 -0.59
C ASN A 647 41.55 -2.20 -0.64
N ALA A 648 40.63 -1.23 -0.68
CA ALA A 648 39.20 -1.53 -0.77
C ALA A 648 38.84 -2.17 -2.11
N ARG A 649 37.96 -3.17 -2.09
CA ARG A 649 37.54 -3.94 -3.27
C ARG A 649 36.34 -3.35 -4.03
N LYS A 650 35.83 -2.19 -3.59
CA LYS A 650 34.70 -1.48 -4.19
C LYS A 650 34.93 0.03 -4.09
N PRO A 651 34.43 0.84 -5.04
CA PRO A 651 34.54 2.29 -4.97
C PRO A 651 33.65 2.88 -3.86
N LEU A 652 34.10 3.98 -3.27
CA LEU A 652 33.31 4.76 -2.30
C LEU A 652 32.52 5.85 -3.03
N ALA A 653 31.30 5.53 -3.46
CA ALA A 653 30.46 6.42 -4.25
C ALA A 653 30.17 7.78 -3.56
N GLY A 654 30.00 7.79 -2.24
CA GLY A 654 29.77 9.02 -1.47
C GLY A 654 30.97 9.97 -1.39
N MET A 655 32.17 9.50 -1.78
CA MET A 655 33.39 10.30 -1.89
C MET A 655 33.88 10.40 -3.35
N CYS A 656 33.00 10.11 -4.31
CA CYS A 656 33.35 10.14 -5.73
C CYS A 656 33.45 11.58 -6.22
N ASP A 657 34.65 11.98 -6.65
CA ASP A 657 34.89 13.18 -7.46
C ASP A 657 35.00 12.74 -8.93
N SER A 658 33.85 12.58 -9.59
CA SER A 658 33.76 12.01 -10.93
C SER A 658 34.34 12.93 -12.01
N ALA A 659 34.34 14.25 -11.78
CA ALA A 659 34.94 15.23 -12.67
C ALA A 659 36.47 15.06 -12.78
N ARG A 660 37.12 14.40 -11.79
CA ARG A 660 38.58 14.19 -11.75
C ARG A 660 39.01 12.74 -11.73
N CYS A 661 38.12 11.81 -11.43
CA CYS A 661 38.47 10.40 -11.30
C CYS A 661 38.74 9.78 -12.69
N PRO A 662 39.92 9.18 -12.94
CA PRO A 662 40.28 8.60 -14.25
C PRO A 662 39.47 7.33 -14.61
N GLN A 663 38.59 6.88 -13.73
CA GLN A 663 37.72 5.72 -13.95
C GLN A 663 36.25 6.10 -14.09
N ALA A 664 35.94 7.41 -14.07
CA ALA A 664 34.59 7.93 -14.21
C ALA A 664 34.32 8.35 -15.67
N THR A 665 33.15 7.99 -16.17
CA THR A 665 32.64 8.43 -17.47
C THR A 665 31.27 9.07 -17.32
N HIS A 666 31.03 10.13 -18.07
CA HIS A 666 29.76 10.81 -18.20
C HIS A 666 29.12 10.45 -19.55
N HIS A 667 27.80 10.43 -19.59
CA HIS A 667 26.99 9.88 -20.69
C HIS A 667 25.73 10.74 -20.83
N PRO A 668 24.98 10.69 -21.95
CA PRO A 668 23.80 11.53 -22.16
C PRO A 668 22.79 11.47 -21.00
N GLY A 669 22.60 10.28 -20.40
CA GLY A 669 21.71 10.09 -19.25
C GLY A 669 22.13 10.82 -17.97
N HIS A 670 23.40 11.25 -17.86
CA HIS A 670 23.91 12.03 -16.73
C HIS A 670 23.71 13.53 -16.90
N ARG A 671 23.41 14.01 -18.12
CA ARG A 671 23.24 15.44 -18.43
C ARG A 671 22.26 16.14 -17.48
N PRO A 672 21.05 15.61 -17.20
CA PRO A 672 20.09 16.32 -16.35
C PRO A 672 20.62 16.58 -14.93
N VAL A 673 21.41 15.65 -14.38
CA VAL A 673 22.00 15.78 -13.04
C VAL A 673 23.04 16.90 -13.00
N TRP A 674 23.87 17.01 -14.04
CA TRP A 674 24.86 18.09 -14.14
C TRP A 674 24.21 19.45 -14.44
N ALA A 675 23.17 19.48 -15.28
CA ALA A 675 22.39 20.69 -15.54
C ALA A 675 21.70 21.21 -14.27
N GLU A 676 21.12 20.31 -13.47
CA GLU A 676 20.55 20.66 -12.17
C GLU A 676 21.61 21.15 -11.19
N ALA A 677 22.79 20.51 -11.13
CA ALA A 677 23.90 20.94 -10.29
C ALA A 677 24.39 22.36 -10.67
N VAL A 678 24.51 22.67 -11.97
CA VAL A 678 24.83 24.01 -12.48
C VAL A 678 23.75 25.01 -12.05
N SER A 679 22.48 24.70 -12.26
CA SER A 679 21.35 25.56 -11.91
C SER A 679 21.30 25.86 -10.40
N GLN A 680 21.36 24.82 -9.57
CA GLN A 680 21.35 24.94 -8.10
C GLN A 680 22.54 25.75 -7.58
N THR A 681 23.74 25.47 -8.08
CA THR A 681 24.96 26.19 -7.65
C THR A 681 24.91 27.65 -8.08
N THR A 682 24.35 27.95 -9.26
CA THR A 682 24.13 29.33 -9.75
C THR A 682 23.14 30.09 -8.86
N ILE A 683 22.01 29.48 -8.52
CA ILE A 683 21.02 30.06 -7.60
C ILE A 683 21.67 30.33 -6.24
N PHE A 684 22.45 29.38 -5.71
CA PHE A 684 23.12 29.53 -4.42
C PHE A 684 24.18 30.64 -4.45
N LEU A 685 25.00 30.72 -5.51
CA LEU A 685 25.94 31.83 -5.71
C LEU A 685 25.25 33.20 -5.77
N GLY A 686 24.02 33.26 -6.29
CA GLY A 686 23.17 34.45 -6.32
C GLY A 686 22.62 34.86 -4.95
N SER A 687 22.41 33.90 -4.04
CA SER A 687 21.85 34.15 -2.70
C SER A 687 22.90 34.49 -1.63
N LEU A 688 24.20 34.31 -1.92
CA LEU A 688 25.27 34.63 -0.99
C LEU A 688 25.41 36.14 -0.71
N SER A 689 25.63 36.48 0.55
CA SER A 689 25.86 37.85 0.99
C SER A 689 27.28 38.35 0.67
N ARG A 690 27.44 39.67 0.46
CA ARG A 690 28.72 40.33 0.09
C ARG A 690 29.97 39.95 0.94
N PRO A 691 29.90 39.68 2.25
CA PRO A 691 31.10 39.32 3.04
C PRO A 691 31.61 37.88 2.81
N GLN A 692 30.86 36.99 2.16
CA GLN A 692 31.22 35.56 2.00
C GLN A 692 32.16 35.31 0.80
N LYS A 693 33.25 36.08 0.69
CA LYS A 693 34.18 36.03 -0.46
C LYS A 693 34.82 34.63 -0.67
N GLY A 694 35.21 33.95 0.40
CA GLY A 694 35.83 32.61 0.34
C GLY A 694 34.86 31.55 -0.20
N GLU A 695 33.63 31.52 0.31
CA GLU A 695 32.59 30.60 -0.17
C GLU A 695 32.22 30.88 -1.62
N ARG A 696 32.16 32.16 -2.02
CA ARG A 696 31.88 32.53 -3.41
C ARG A 696 32.97 32.01 -4.36
N ILE A 697 34.25 32.08 -3.98
CA ILE A 697 35.36 31.53 -4.78
C ILE A 697 35.26 30.00 -4.87
N ARG A 698 35.01 29.32 -3.75
CA ARG A 698 34.86 27.85 -3.71
C ARG A 698 33.71 27.38 -4.60
N LEU A 699 32.55 28.02 -4.50
CA LEU A 699 31.34 27.67 -5.25
C LEU A 699 31.46 28.04 -6.72
N GLN A 700 32.16 29.14 -7.07
CA GLN A 700 32.45 29.45 -8.46
C GLN A 700 33.31 28.35 -9.08
N ALA A 701 34.34 27.86 -8.38
CA ALA A 701 35.15 26.74 -8.86
C ALA A 701 34.38 25.41 -8.94
N GLU A 702 33.32 25.22 -8.14
CA GLU A 702 32.39 24.09 -8.27
C GLU A 702 31.48 24.25 -9.48
N LEU A 703 30.93 25.45 -9.71
CA LEU A 703 30.11 25.78 -10.88
C LEU A 703 30.90 25.61 -12.18
N ASP A 704 32.12 26.16 -12.27
CA ASP A 704 32.98 26.06 -13.44
C ASP A 704 33.37 24.60 -13.74
N ARG A 705 33.45 23.74 -12.70
CA ARG A 705 33.67 22.30 -12.88
C ARG A 705 32.43 21.60 -13.40
N ALA A 706 31.26 21.89 -12.83
CA ALA A 706 30.00 21.30 -13.25
C ALA A 706 29.64 21.70 -14.69
N GLN A 707 29.86 22.97 -15.06
CA GLN A 707 29.63 23.47 -16.41
C GLN A 707 30.54 22.77 -17.42
N ARG A 708 31.84 22.62 -17.13
CA ARG A 708 32.76 21.87 -18.02
C ARG A 708 32.29 20.44 -18.26
N VAL A 709 31.83 19.75 -17.23
CA VAL A 709 31.31 18.38 -17.39
C VAL A 709 30.06 18.37 -18.26
N LEU A 710 29.16 19.34 -18.08
CA LEU A 710 27.96 19.48 -18.92
C LEU A 710 28.33 19.72 -20.39
N ASP A 711 29.25 20.65 -20.64
CA ASP A 711 29.74 20.97 -21.99
C ASP A 711 30.42 19.76 -22.63
N GLU A 712 31.22 18.99 -21.87
CA GLU A 712 31.83 17.75 -22.35
C GLU A 712 30.80 16.69 -22.74
N ILE A 713 29.71 16.55 -21.98
CA ILE A 713 28.61 15.61 -22.31
C ILE A 713 27.92 16.04 -23.62
N ASP A 714 27.61 17.33 -23.76
CA ASP A 714 26.90 17.87 -24.93
C ASP A 714 27.76 17.72 -26.20
N ASN A 715 29.05 18.06 -26.11
CA ASN A 715 30.01 17.88 -27.19
C ASN A 715 30.19 16.40 -27.59
N ALA A 716 30.29 15.50 -26.61
CA ALA A 716 30.50 14.07 -26.88
C ALA A 716 29.25 13.36 -27.44
N SER A 717 28.06 13.95 -27.25
CA SER A 717 26.79 13.45 -27.77
C SER A 717 26.46 13.94 -29.18
N GLY A 718 27.29 14.82 -29.78
CA GLY A 718 27.05 15.39 -31.10
C GLY A 718 25.90 16.41 -31.17
N ARG A 719 25.39 16.89 -30.02
CA ARG A 719 24.36 17.94 -29.97
C ARG A 719 25.03 19.31 -29.92
N THR A 720 24.69 20.18 -30.87
CA THR A 720 25.05 21.59 -30.76
C THR A 720 24.10 22.28 -29.77
N PRO A 721 24.54 23.32 -29.03
CA PRO A 721 23.70 24.00 -28.04
C PRO A 721 22.45 24.72 -28.60
N ASP A 722 22.28 24.79 -29.93
CA ASP A 722 21.26 25.62 -30.59
C ASP A 722 19.97 24.87 -31.02
N GLU A 723 19.85 23.55 -30.79
CA GLU A 723 18.63 22.80 -31.18
C GLU A 723 17.45 22.93 -30.19
N GLU A 724 17.61 23.60 -29.05
CA GLU A 724 16.54 23.76 -28.04
C GLU A 724 15.52 24.87 -28.33
N SER A 725 15.61 25.61 -29.46
CA SER A 725 14.60 26.66 -29.75
C SER A 725 13.38 26.19 -30.55
N HIS A 726 13.32 24.96 -31.06
CA HIS A 726 12.24 24.55 -31.99
C HIS A 726 11.62 23.17 -31.79
N ALA A 727 11.84 22.51 -30.66
CA ALA A 727 11.16 21.25 -30.35
C ALA A 727 10.52 21.28 -28.96
N ASP A 728 9.63 22.25 -28.74
CA ASP A 728 8.53 22.16 -27.77
C ASP A 728 7.34 22.98 -28.31
N HIS A 729 6.57 22.33 -29.18
CA HIS A 729 5.15 22.62 -29.43
C HIS A 729 4.37 21.32 -29.46
#